data_AF-A0A4Q2DNZ5-F1
#
_entry.id   AF-A0A4Q2DNZ5-F1
#
_cell.length_a   1.000
_cell.length_b   1.000
_cell.length_c   1.000
_cell.angle_alpha   90.00
_cell.angle_beta   90.00
_cell.angle_gamma   90.00
#
_symmetry.space_group_name_H-M   'P 1'
#
loop_
_entity.id
_entity.type
_entity.pdbx_description
1 polymer ?
#
loop_
_entity_poly.entity_id
_entity_poly.type
_entity_poly.pdbx_seq_one_letter_code
_entity_poly.pdbx_strand_id
1 'polypeptide(L)'
;MSSAAFERQIRPVYDALDSGSNKSAVVACDKLLKKHPKNVLVKALKALALVRQQKIEESLALCDEVLATKPSEDAILTAMMHVLRGLGRYNDVIGMFEEAFKRVPANEEFGVQTFFANIRAGNWKSAQQVATKLHKQFQEERYLYWSVISAILQANDPSTPGTMRTILYKLAHRLIDSSPTPSYLNADRFYLHLLVVRELKLFEEADKLLNSEVGQKICSISLSCDELRRKIWKEQDLVENERTRATNLIKEKRDRNWLEFLAVLDATFAQSSEGSDPTSRVQESRELFEHVAKEDGPKDRSGPLALLELEKRAKESGVSSEPNRMNDLLEQYFDVVGDKACCFEDLKPYTILEGAQQERWTTFLKNVPATKKEAQKVINVHKLLRYGLAPSEVTVEAETELLKTYIQHYHEALPLGASLPATELQPADDFALLAGNTFTPEFVTRAFNSERYSQIPEFINFEQRLENSLQRDHVRIEHLRMRLAHEPISSDLIDMELIELKFLFDKIHYDNRDFDNFPDYQPKDAQSFNQQTLLFEKSEGLGWLSIFLKVYIRAFQQASDLDDTVEEKLLIGDRPKQTGDFDRSLSLRDRLVERTEDEFSELTDDEKKFEEFARALADWLEPYHNHARPPPSVVLAEAAKQTQLKTGHPLKGIEIPPSNGENASKKDEKPPAVTEAPEVVAKYFEGVKQRLEVVLKEEPLVDLLHVATLAQEAFLLFTVETTRFKSASVVKINKLGALVANFKPIREEAVSVLKHIAAELLTVANAQGPVEGRQSAANVSASVSSTQIEADFVNGVSKKIVDSRKKVVEGISKGISKIVSTYA
;
A
#
# COMPACT_ATOMS: atom_id res chain seq x y z
N MET A 1 -1.47 42.69 -31.75
CA MET A 1 -2.56 41.83 -32.28
C MET A 1 -3.75 41.94 -31.35
N SER A 2 -4.98 41.88 -31.87
CA SER A 2 -6.16 41.83 -30.98
C SER A 2 -6.17 40.51 -30.21
N SER A 3 -6.57 40.54 -28.94
CA SER A 3 -6.69 39.35 -28.07
C SER A 3 -7.47 38.22 -28.77
N ALA A 4 -8.58 38.58 -29.43
CA ALA A 4 -9.46 37.66 -30.17
C ALA A 4 -8.78 36.92 -31.35
N ALA A 5 -7.78 37.54 -32.00
CA ALA A 5 -7.07 36.90 -33.11
C ALA A 5 -6.09 35.81 -32.63
N PHE A 6 -5.50 36.01 -31.44
CA PHE A 6 -4.62 35.02 -30.81
C PHE A 6 -5.44 33.87 -30.18
N GLU A 7 -6.58 34.18 -29.58
CA GLU A 7 -7.51 33.22 -28.99
C GLU A 7 -8.04 32.20 -30.03
N ARG A 8 -8.30 32.65 -31.27
CA ARG A 8 -8.62 31.74 -32.39
C ARG A 8 -7.46 30.85 -32.81
N GLN A 9 -6.22 31.32 -32.65
CA GLN A 9 -5.02 30.57 -33.02
C GLN A 9 -4.60 29.54 -31.98
N ILE A 10 -4.95 29.75 -30.70
CA ILE A 10 -4.64 28.82 -29.61
C ILE A 10 -5.70 27.72 -29.46
N ARG A 11 -6.94 27.95 -29.91
CA ARG A 11 -8.04 26.97 -29.85
C ARG A 11 -7.69 25.57 -30.38
N PRO A 12 -6.99 25.40 -31.52
CA PRO A 12 -6.55 24.08 -31.97
C PRO A 12 -5.62 23.34 -31.00
N VAL A 13 -4.87 24.06 -30.16
CA VAL A 13 -4.05 23.45 -29.10
C VAL A 13 -4.95 22.88 -28.00
N TYR A 14 -5.96 23.63 -27.56
CA TYR A 14 -6.92 23.15 -26.56
C TYR A 14 -7.72 21.95 -27.08
N ASP A 15 -8.28 22.04 -28.29
CA ASP A 15 -9.04 20.95 -28.90
C ASP A 15 -8.19 19.66 -29.02
N ALA A 16 -6.90 19.79 -29.36
CA ALA A 16 -5.97 18.67 -29.42
C ALA A 16 -5.60 18.09 -28.04
N LEU A 17 -5.50 18.92 -27.00
CA LEU A 17 -5.27 18.47 -25.63
C LEU A 17 -6.50 17.78 -25.04
N ASP A 18 -7.70 18.28 -25.32
CA ASP A 18 -8.97 17.76 -24.80
C ASP A 18 -9.33 16.43 -25.48
N SER A 19 -9.01 16.29 -26.78
CA SER A 19 -9.15 15.02 -27.52
C SER A 19 -8.06 13.99 -27.24
N GLY A 20 -7.09 14.27 -26.36
CA GLY A 20 -5.96 13.38 -26.06
C GLY A 20 -4.91 13.28 -27.17
N SER A 21 -5.04 14.05 -28.25
CA SER A 21 -4.12 14.06 -29.40
C SER A 21 -2.85 14.87 -29.11
N ASN A 22 -2.06 14.43 -28.13
CA ASN A 22 -0.90 15.17 -27.61
C ASN A 22 0.17 15.48 -28.67
N LYS A 23 0.38 14.59 -29.65
CA LYS A 23 1.30 14.84 -30.79
C LYS A 23 0.87 16.05 -31.61
N SER A 24 -0.43 16.13 -31.93
CA SER A 24 -1.01 17.26 -32.67
C SER A 24 -0.93 18.56 -31.87
N ALA A 25 -1.12 18.49 -30.54
CA ALA A 25 -0.97 19.63 -29.64
C ALA A 25 0.48 20.17 -29.68
N VAL A 26 1.51 19.31 -29.63
CA VAL A 26 2.92 19.74 -29.74
C VAL A 26 3.18 20.44 -31.08
N VAL A 27 2.71 19.87 -32.19
CA VAL A 27 2.89 20.47 -33.53
C VAL A 27 2.21 21.84 -33.63
N ALA A 28 0.99 21.96 -33.09
CA ALA A 28 0.27 23.22 -33.04
C ALA A 28 1.01 24.26 -32.18
N CYS A 29 1.52 23.86 -31.01
CA CYS A 29 2.35 24.71 -30.16
C CYS A 29 3.62 25.16 -30.87
N ASP A 30 4.35 24.29 -31.56
CA ASP A 30 5.58 24.64 -32.29
C ASP A 30 5.31 25.68 -33.40
N LYS A 31 4.19 25.52 -34.11
CA LYS A 31 3.75 26.49 -35.13
C LYS A 31 3.46 27.86 -34.52
N LEU A 32 2.85 27.88 -33.33
CA LEU A 32 2.57 29.13 -32.60
C LEU A 32 3.83 29.74 -32.02
N LEU A 33 4.75 28.95 -31.45
CA LEU A 33 6.01 29.43 -30.90
C LEU A 33 6.95 29.99 -31.97
N LYS A 34 6.90 29.49 -33.22
CA LYS A 34 7.60 30.13 -34.35
C LYS A 34 7.13 31.56 -34.60
N LYS A 35 5.84 31.85 -34.43
CA LYS A 35 5.26 33.20 -34.59
C LYS A 35 5.35 34.04 -33.32
N HIS A 36 5.29 33.39 -32.16
CA HIS A 36 5.26 33.98 -30.83
C HIS A 36 6.26 33.32 -29.88
N PRO A 37 7.58 33.51 -30.07
CA PRO A 37 8.61 32.77 -29.32
C PRO A 37 8.62 33.02 -27.81
N LYS A 38 8.09 34.17 -27.37
CA LYS A 38 8.03 34.58 -25.95
C LYS A 38 6.69 34.31 -25.28
N ASN A 39 5.75 33.63 -25.95
CA ASN A 39 4.43 33.39 -25.36
C ASN A 39 4.51 32.27 -24.32
N VAL A 40 4.36 32.64 -23.05
CA VAL A 40 4.50 31.74 -21.89
C VAL A 40 3.39 30.70 -21.84
N LEU A 41 2.15 31.06 -22.17
CA LEU A 41 1.02 30.13 -22.19
C LEU A 41 1.22 28.99 -23.19
N VAL A 42 1.67 29.29 -24.41
CA VAL A 42 1.93 28.24 -25.42
C VAL A 42 3.07 27.32 -24.98
N LYS A 43 4.08 27.83 -24.28
CA LYS A 43 5.15 26.99 -23.69
C LYS A 43 4.61 26.06 -22.61
N ALA A 44 3.75 26.56 -21.72
CA ALA A 44 3.09 25.75 -20.69
C ALA A 44 2.21 24.63 -21.31
N LEU A 45 1.42 24.96 -22.34
CA LEU A 45 0.59 23.97 -23.04
C LEU A 45 1.44 22.95 -23.82
N LYS A 46 2.57 23.37 -24.39
CA LYS A 46 3.54 22.45 -25.02
C LYS A 46 4.13 21.49 -23.99
N ALA A 47 4.57 22.01 -22.83
CA ALA A 47 5.06 21.19 -21.73
C ALA A 47 4.00 20.16 -21.31
N LEU A 48 2.74 20.56 -21.16
CA LEU A 48 1.64 19.66 -20.82
C LEU A 48 1.47 18.52 -21.83
N ALA A 49 1.52 18.84 -23.12
CA ALA A 49 1.45 17.84 -24.19
C ALA A 49 2.65 16.88 -24.21
N LEU A 50 3.83 17.33 -23.75
CA LEU A 50 5.05 16.52 -23.66
C LEU A 50 5.04 15.60 -22.44
N VAL A 51 4.59 16.07 -21.28
CA VAL A 51 4.35 15.23 -20.09
C VAL A 51 3.40 14.09 -20.43
N ARG A 52 2.27 14.39 -21.10
CA ARG A 52 1.30 13.37 -21.53
C ARG A 52 1.84 12.40 -22.59
N GLN A 53 2.98 12.72 -23.22
CA GLN A 53 3.71 11.83 -24.14
C GLN A 53 4.88 11.11 -23.48
N GLN A 54 5.08 11.25 -22.16
CA GLN A 54 6.23 10.72 -21.42
C GLN A 54 7.59 11.23 -21.93
N LYS A 55 7.60 12.42 -22.57
CA LYS A 55 8.83 13.11 -22.99
C LYS A 55 9.29 14.06 -21.88
N ILE A 56 9.81 13.48 -20.81
CA ILE A 56 10.04 14.18 -19.54
C ILE A 56 11.12 15.26 -19.68
N GLU A 57 12.22 15.00 -20.37
CA GLU A 57 13.37 15.91 -20.48
C GLU A 57 13.02 17.18 -21.25
N GLU A 58 12.33 17.04 -22.40
CA GLU A 58 11.87 18.18 -23.19
C GLU A 58 10.85 19.03 -22.42
N SER A 59 10.02 18.37 -21.60
CA SER A 59 9.03 19.06 -20.77
C SER A 59 9.68 19.82 -19.61
N LEU A 60 10.71 19.25 -18.97
CA LEU A 60 11.42 19.87 -17.86
C LEU A 60 12.05 21.21 -18.26
N ALA A 61 12.72 21.26 -19.43
CA ALA A 61 13.33 22.49 -19.92
C ALA A 61 12.30 23.62 -20.15
N LEU A 62 11.14 23.29 -20.73
CA LEU A 62 10.06 24.26 -20.92
C LEU A 62 9.41 24.66 -19.59
N CYS A 63 9.27 23.72 -18.67
CA CYS A 63 8.73 23.95 -17.33
C CYS A 63 9.57 24.98 -16.57
N ASP A 64 10.88 24.79 -16.51
CA ASP A 64 11.81 25.71 -15.83
C ASP A 64 11.80 27.11 -16.46
N GLU A 65 11.70 27.18 -17.79
CA GLU A 65 11.59 28.46 -18.49
C GLU A 65 10.30 29.20 -18.08
N VAL A 66 9.17 28.50 -18.03
CA VAL A 66 7.88 29.10 -17.64
C VAL A 66 7.92 29.55 -16.17
N LEU A 67 8.40 28.71 -15.25
CA LEU A 67 8.52 29.05 -13.83
C LEU A 67 9.41 30.28 -13.60
N ALA A 68 10.50 30.41 -14.35
CA ALA A 68 11.40 31.56 -14.24
C ALA A 68 10.72 32.91 -14.55
N THR A 69 9.63 32.90 -15.34
CA THR A 69 8.84 34.11 -15.62
C THR A 69 7.94 34.54 -14.45
N LYS A 70 7.76 33.67 -13.45
CA LYS A 70 6.87 33.86 -12.30
C LYS A 70 5.45 34.23 -12.76
N PRO A 71 4.73 33.29 -13.39
CA PRO A 71 3.43 33.58 -13.99
C PRO A 71 2.40 34.01 -12.94
N SER A 72 1.49 34.91 -13.35
CA SER A 72 0.35 35.35 -12.54
C SER A 72 -0.98 35.29 -13.29
N GLU A 73 -0.97 34.71 -14.50
CA GLU A 73 -2.17 34.50 -15.32
C GLU A 73 -2.73 33.10 -15.06
N ASP A 74 -4.03 33.02 -14.81
CA ASP A 74 -4.72 31.79 -14.41
C ASP A 74 -4.54 30.63 -15.40
N ALA A 75 -4.68 30.89 -16.70
CA ALA A 75 -4.52 29.87 -17.74
C ALA A 75 -3.12 29.24 -17.75
N ILE A 76 -2.08 30.03 -17.43
CA ILE A 76 -0.70 29.55 -17.34
C ILE A 76 -0.52 28.72 -16.07
N LEU A 77 -1.01 29.23 -14.93
CA LEU A 77 -0.92 28.55 -13.64
C LEU A 77 -1.63 27.19 -13.67
N THR A 78 -2.81 27.12 -14.27
CA THR A 78 -3.56 25.85 -14.42
C THR A 78 -2.83 24.86 -15.32
N ALA A 79 -2.35 25.30 -16.48
CA ALA A 79 -1.55 24.42 -17.36
C ALA A 79 -0.28 23.92 -16.65
N MET A 80 0.44 24.81 -15.97
CA MET A 80 1.65 24.46 -15.22
C MET A 80 1.37 23.58 -14.02
N MET A 81 0.25 23.73 -13.33
CA MET A 81 -0.14 22.82 -12.25
C MET A 81 -0.23 21.38 -12.76
N HIS A 82 -0.84 21.15 -13.93
CA HIS A 82 -0.91 19.82 -14.54
C HIS A 82 0.46 19.29 -14.98
N VAL A 83 1.31 20.16 -15.54
CA VAL A 83 2.69 19.83 -15.91
C VAL A 83 3.47 19.38 -14.68
N LEU A 84 3.49 20.21 -13.63
CA LEU A 84 4.28 19.97 -12.42
C LEU A 84 3.82 18.72 -11.67
N ARG A 85 2.50 18.47 -11.60
CA ARG A 85 1.97 17.22 -11.05
C ARG A 85 2.42 16.00 -11.85
N GLY A 86 2.35 16.05 -13.18
CA GLY A 86 2.81 14.94 -14.01
C GLY A 86 4.33 14.73 -13.99
N LEU A 87 5.09 15.74 -13.55
CA LEU A 87 6.54 15.67 -13.32
C LEU A 87 6.89 15.34 -11.85
N GLY A 88 5.91 15.20 -10.95
CA GLY A 88 6.15 14.99 -9.52
C GLY A 88 6.74 16.19 -8.77
N ARG A 89 6.81 17.38 -9.38
CA ARG A 89 7.40 18.61 -8.82
C ARG A 89 6.41 19.39 -7.96
N TYR A 90 5.95 18.77 -6.87
CA TYR A 90 4.90 19.35 -6.01
C TYR A 90 5.32 20.63 -5.29
N ASN A 91 6.58 20.75 -4.88
CA ASN A 91 7.10 21.95 -4.22
C ASN A 91 7.06 23.17 -5.14
N ASP A 92 7.30 22.99 -6.44
CA ASP A 92 7.17 24.06 -7.42
C ASP A 92 5.72 24.48 -7.65
N VAL A 93 4.75 23.58 -7.52
CA VAL A 93 3.31 23.95 -7.54
C VAL A 93 3.01 24.93 -6.40
N ILE A 94 3.52 24.63 -5.20
CA ILE A 94 3.35 25.48 -4.03
C ILE A 94 4.01 26.83 -4.28
N GLY A 95 5.31 26.84 -4.63
CA GLY A 95 6.06 28.08 -4.85
C GLY A 95 5.47 28.95 -5.96
N MET A 96 4.96 28.33 -7.03
CA MET A 96 4.29 29.02 -8.13
C MET A 96 3.01 29.75 -7.66
N PHE A 97 2.12 29.05 -6.95
CA PHE A 97 0.89 29.66 -6.46
C PHE A 97 1.14 30.67 -5.33
N GLU A 98 2.12 30.43 -4.46
CA GLU A 98 2.52 31.39 -3.41
C GLU A 98 3.02 32.72 -4.00
N GLU A 99 3.87 32.67 -5.03
CA GLU A 99 4.34 33.88 -5.71
C GLU A 99 3.20 34.58 -6.47
N ALA A 100 2.31 33.83 -7.13
CA ALA A 100 1.14 34.39 -7.81
C ALA A 100 0.19 35.10 -6.83
N PHE A 101 -0.12 34.46 -5.70
CA PHE A 101 -0.97 35.03 -4.65
C PHE A 101 -0.31 36.24 -3.97
N LYS A 102 1.02 36.22 -3.78
CA LYS A 102 1.77 37.37 -3.26
C LYS A 102 1.71 38.58 -4.19
N ARG A 103 1.72 38.36 -5.51
CA ARG A 103 1.62 39.44 -6.52
C ARG A 103 0.21 39.98 -6.67
N VAL A 104 -0.80 39.12 -6.58
CA VAL A 104 -2.21 39.51 -6.71
C VAL A 104 -3.00 39.02 -5.48
N PRO A 105 -2.85 39.65 -4.31
CA PRO A 105 -3.51 39.20 -3.07
C PRO A 105 -5.04 39.32 -3.10
N ALA A 106 -5.58 40.11 -4.03
CA ALA A 106 -7.02 40.28 -4.23
C ALA A 106 -7.66 39.11 -5.00
N ASN A 107 -6.88 38.25 -5.65
CA ASN A 107 -7.41 37.09 -6.34
C ASN A 107 -7.56 35.93 -5.35
N GLU A 108 -8.80 35.67 -4.95
CA GLU A 108 -9.18 34.62 -4.01
C GLU A 108 -8.75 33.22 -4.50
N GLU A 109 -8.91 32.94 -5.79
CA GLU A 109 -8.60 31.63 -6.39
C GLU A 109 -7.12 31.26 -6.21
N PHE A 110 -6.20 32.22 -6.35
CA PHE A 110 -4.77 31.95 -6.16
C PHE A 110 -4.45 31.58 -4.71
N GLY A 111 -5.10 32.22 -3.74
CA GLY A 111 -4.94 31.86 -2.34
C GLY A 111 -5.56 30.49 -2.03
N VAL A 112 -6.71 30.17 -2.63
CA VAL A 112 -7.35 28.84 -2.53
C VAL A 112 -6.46 27.74 -3.12
N GLN A 113 -5.90 27.94 -4.31
CA GLN A 113 -4.98 26.98 -4.92
C GLN A 113 -3.69 26.82 -4.11
N THR A 114 -3.15 27.91 -3.55
CA THR A 114 -2.00 27.88 -2.63
C THR A 114 -2.30 27.05 -1.38
N PHE A 115 -3.48 27.22 -0.80
CA PHE A 115 -3.93 26.46 0.36
C PHE A 115 -3.99 24.96 0.03
N PHE A 116 -4.68 24.57 -1.03
CA PHE A 116 -4.81 23.16 -1.41
C PHE A 116 -3.49 22.53 -1.88
N ALA A 117 -2.58 23.29 -2.50
CA ALA A 117 -1.24 22.81 -2.81
C ALA A 117 -0.47 22.44 -1.53
N ASN A 118 -0.56 23.28 -0.50
CA ASN A 118 0.07 22.99 0.80
C ASN A 118 -0.61 21.82 1.54
N ILE A 119 -1.94 21.67 1.45
CA ILE A 119 -2.65 20.53 2.03
C ILE A 119 -2.18 19.21 1.39
N ARG A 120 -2.14 19.13 0.05
CA ARG A 120 -1.69 17.92 -0.66
C ARG A 120 -0.23 17.57 -0.36
N ALA A 121 0.62 18.56 -0.14
CA ALA A 121 2.02 18.34 0.23
C ALA A 121 2.24 18.03 1.73
N GLY A 122 1.17 17.98 2.53
CA GLY A 122 1.27 17.81 3.98
C GLY A 122 1.97 18.97 4.69
N ASN A 123 1.95 20.17 4.11
CA ASN A 123 2.53 21.39 4.68
C ASN A 123 1.49 22.14 5.52
N TRP A 124 1.02 21.48 6.59
CA TRP A 124 -0.11 21.92 7.39
C TRP A 124 0.06 23.32 8.00
N LYS A 125 1.28 23.67 8.44
CA LYS A 125 1.61 24.99 8.99
C LYS A 125 1.46 26.09 7.94
N SER A 126 1.96 25.86 6.73
CA SER A 126 1.83 26.81 5.62
C SER A 126 0.37 26.94 5.19
N ALA A 127 -0.35 25.82 5.09
CA ALA A 127 -1.79 25.82 4.82
C ALA A 127 -2.57 26.67 5.85
N GLN A 128 -2.28 26.50 7.15
CA GLN A 128 -2.88 27.32 8.22
C GLN A 128 -2.59 28.82 8.05
N GLN A 129 -1.35 29.18 7.72
CA GLN A 129 -0.97 30.59 7.51
C GLN A 129 -1.68 31.20 6.30
N VAL A 130 -1.82 30.43 5.21
CA VAL A 130 -2.56 30.86 4.01
C VAL A 130 -4.05 31.02 4.34
N ALA A 131 -4.66 30.07 5.03
CA ALA A 131 -6.05 30.16 5.48
C ALA A 131 -6.29 31.38 6.38
N THR A 132 -5.37 31.67 7.30
CA THR A 132 -5.42 32.86 8.16
C THR A 132 -5.35 34.16 7.34
N LYS A 133 -4.50 34.21 6.31
CA LYS A 133 -4.40 35.37 5.40
C LYS A 133 -5.67 35.54 4.57
N LEU A 134 -6.21 34.45 4.03
CA LEU A 134 -7.48 34.44 3.30
C LEU A 134 -8.62 34.96 4.17
N HIS A 135 -8.75 34.47 5.41
CA HIS A 135 -9.77 34.94 6.33
C HIS A 135 -9.63 36.44 6.65
N LYS A 136 -8.40 36.93 6.88
CA LYS A 136 -8.18 38.37 7.11
C LYS A 136 -8.54 39.24 5.91
N GLN A 137 -8.30 38.74 4.70
CA GLN A 137 -8.49 39.51 3.47
C GLN A 137 -9.96 39.51 3.01
N PHE A 138 -10.60 38.34 2.99
CA PHE A 138 -11.94 38.15 2.43
C PHE A 138 -13.04 38.05 3.49
N GLN A 139 -12.68 37.88 4.77
CA GLN A 139 -13.60 37.80 5.91
C GLN A 139 -14.65 36.68 5.80
N GLU A 140 -14.42 35.68 4.96
CA GLU A 140 -15.30 34.51 4.85
C GLU A 140 -14.97 33.46 5.92
N GLU A 141 -16.02 32.88 6.50
CA GLU A 141 -15.92 31.93 7.61
C GLU A 141 -15.30 30.58 7.20
N ARG A 142 -15.46 30.17 5.94
CA ARG A 142 -14.85 28.92 5.45
C ARG A 142 -13.33 28.92 5.68
N TYR A 143 -12.69 30.08 5.54
CA TYR A 143 -11.24 30.23 5.74
C TYR A 143 -10.83 30.19 7.21
N LEU A 144 -11.70 30.64 8.12
CA LEU A 144 -11.50 30.43 9.56
C LEU A 144 -11.48 28.93 9.86
N TYR A 145 -12.43 28.18 9.35
CA TYR A 145 -12.50 26.73 9.54
C TYR A 145 -11.40 25.97 8.81
N TRP A 146 -10.89 26.47 7.68
CA TRP A 146 -9.66 25.94 7.05
C TRP A 146 -8.44 26.10 7.96
N SER A 147 -8.36 27.21 8.70
CA SER A 147 -7.32 27.41 9.71
C SER A 147 -7.51 26.48 10.92
N VAL A 148 -8.75 26.23 11.35
CA VAL A 148 -9.08 25.27 12.41
C VAL A 148 -8.64 23.86 12.04
N ILE A 149 -9.07 23.35 10.87
CA ILE A 149 -8.70 21.99 10.45
C ILE A 149 -7.20 21.87 10.20
N SER A 150 -6.54 22.90 9.67
CA SER A 150 -5.07 22.89 9.51
C SER A 150 -4.32 22.88 10.85
N ALA A 151 -4.90 23.46 11.91
CA ALA A 151 -4.33 23.37 13.26
C ALA A 151 -4.48 21.94 13.82
N ILE A 152 -5.63 21.31 13.60
CA ILE A 152 -5.90 19.92 14.01
C ILE A 152 -4.98 18.94 13.25
N LEU A 153 -4.83 19.12 11.93
CA LEU A 153 -3.91 18.31 11.11
C LEU A 153 -2.46 18.47 11.56
N GLN A 154 -2.03 19.69 11.91
CA GLN A 154 -0.72 19.89 12.54
C GLN A 154 -0.61 19.14 13.87
N ALA A 155 -1.64 19.16 14.71
CA ALA A 155 -1.61 18.50 16.01
C ALA A 155 -1.54 16.97 15.89
N ASN A 156 -2.16 16.41 14.85
CA ASN A 156 -2.21 14.98 14.59
C ASN A 156 -1.02 14.46 13.76
N ASP A 157 -0.22 15.35 13.17
CA ASP A 157 1.00 14.95 12.47
C ASP A 157 1.96 14.23 13.44
N PRO A 158 2.44 13.02 13.09
CA PRO A 158 3.36 12.26 13.94
C PRO A 158 4.63 13.04 14.33
N SER A 159 5.11 13.92 13.44
CA SER A 159 6.30 14.73 13.68
C SER A 159 6.10 15.87 14.69
N THR A 160 4.85 16.18 15.06
CA THR A 160 4.55 17.27 15.99
C THR A 160 4.78 16.86 17.45
N PRO A 161 5.65 17.58 18.21
CA PRO A 161 5.90 17.30 19.62
C PRO A 161 4.65 17.42 20.49
N GLY A 162 4.51 16.57 21.52
CA GLY A 162 3.31 16.51 22.38
C GLY A 162 2.91 17.86 23.00
N THR A 163 3.87 18.67 23.44
CA THR A 163 3.61 20.01 23.98
C THR A 163 3.02 20.97 22.94
N MET A 164 3.41 20.83 21.68
CA MET A 164 2.91 21.62 20.56
C MET A 164 1.50 21.18 20.15
N ARG A 165 1.15 19.89 20.27
CA ARG A 165 -0.20 19.38 19.99
C ARG A 165 -1.26 20.09 20.81
N THR A 166 -1.05 20.20 22.13
CA THR A 166 -1.99 20.91 23.01
C THR A 166 -2.11 22.40 22.65
N ILE A 167 -1.02 23.05 22.26
CA ILE A 167 -1.05 24.47 21.83
C ILE A 167 -1.87 24.63 20.55
N LEU A 168 -1.73 23.72 19.60
CA LEU A 168 -2.47 23.72 18.33
C LEU A 168 -3.95 23.48 18.54
N TYR A 169 -4.33 22.55 19.43
CA TYR A 169 -5.73 22.37 19.82
C TYR A 169 -6.31 23.60 20.54
N LYS A 170 -5.54 24.25 21.44
CA LYS A 170 -5.94 25.52 22.05
C LYS A 170 -6.12 26.65 21.04
N LEU A 171 -5.31 26.65 19.98
CA LEU A 171 -5.48 27.58 18.86
C LEU A 171 -6.75 27.28 18.07
N ALA A 172 -7.00 26.01 17.74
CA ALA A 172 -8.22 25.58 17.06
C ALA A 172 -9.47 25.98 17.87
N HIS A 173 -9.46 25.76 19.19
CA HIS A 173 -10.54 26.15 20.11
C HIS A 173 -10.81 27.65 20.07
N ARG A 174 -9.76 28.48 20.25
CA ARG A 174 -9.88 29.95 20.17
C ARG A 174 -10.41 30.43 18.82
N LEU A 175 -10.02 29.79 17.71
CA LEU A 175 -10.49 30.16 16.38
C LEU A 175 -11.99 29.86 16.24
N ILE A 176 -12.46 28.73 16.77
CA ILE A 176 -13.89 28.40 16.82
C ILE A 176 -14.65 29.44 17.65
N ASP A 177 -14.15 29.79 18.85
CA ASP A 177 -14.76 30.80 19.72
C ASP A 177 -14.81 32.20 19.10
N SER A 178 -13.85 32.53 18.23
CA SER A 178 -13.83 33.81 17.53
C SER A 178 -14.83 33.89 16.37
N SER A 179 -15.47 32.77 15.99
CA SER A 179 -16.44 32.75 14.90
C SER A 179 -17.70 33.54 15.28
N PRO A 180 -18.22 34.40 14.39
CA PRO A 180 -19.47 35.12 14.65
C PRO A 180 -20.69 34.21 14.63
N THR A 181 -20.58 33.04 14.00
CA THR A 181 -21.63 32.01 13.96
C THR A 181 -21.35 30.89 14.94
N PRO A 182 -22.39 30.31 15.57
CA PRO A 182 -22.20 29.14 16.41
C PRO A 182 -21.60 27.95 15.65
N SER A 183 -20.80 27.15 16.37
CA SER A 183 -20.21 25.91 15.86
C SER A 183 -21.25 24.86 15.44
N TYR A 184 -22.47 24.91 15.98
CA TYR A 184 -23.58 24.03 15.61
C TYR A 184 -24.37 24.50 14.37
N LEU A 185 -23.84 25.41 13.56
CA LEU A 185 -24.46 25.82 12.28
C LEU A 185 -24.67 24.63 11.33
N ASN A 186 -23.73 23.69 11.31
CA ASN A 186 -23.84 22.42 10.60
C ASN A 186 -23.08 21.31 11.36
N ALA A 187 -23.31 20.06 10.97
CA ALA A 187 -22.73 18.89 11.64
C ALA A 187 -21.19 18.86 11.59
N ASP A 188 -20.56 19.31 10.50
CA ASP A 188 -19.10 19.26 10.36
C ASP A 188 -18.41 20.25 11.31
N ARG A 189 -18.93 21.48 11.41
CA ARG A 189 -18.44 22.49 12.36
C ARG A 189 -18.64 22.04 13.80
N PHE A 190 -19.77 21.38 14.08
CA PHE A 190 -20.08 20.84 15.40
C PHE A 190 -19.11 19.70 15.77
N TYR A 191 -18.86 18.78 14.82
CA TYR A 191 -17.89 17.69 14.97
C TYR A 191 -16.49 18.22 15.27
N LEU A 192 -16.00 19.20 14.51
CA LEU A 192 -14.68 19.80 14.76
C LEU A 192 -14.62 20.44 16.15
N HIS A 193 -15.70 21.07 16.60
CA HIS A 193 -15.74 21.64 17.95
C HIS A 193 -15.68 20.56 19.02
N LEU A 194 -16.52 19.52 18.92
CA LEU A 194 -16.51 18.38 19.83
C LEU A 194 -15.13 17.68 19.87
N LEU A 195 -14.47 17.56 18.72
CA LEU A 195 -13.15 16.94 18.63
C LEU A 195 -12.13 17.76 19.42
N VAL A 196 -12.11 19.08 19.20
CA VAL A 196 -11.17 19.97 19.88
C VAL A 196 -11.40 19.98 21.39
N VAL A 197 -12.66 20.06 21.87
CA VAL A 197 -12.93 20.06 23.32
C VAL A 197 -12.61 18.71 23.96
N ARG A 198 -12.81 17.59 23.25
CA ARG A 198 -12.39 16.25 23.71
C ARG A 198 -10.88 16.16 23.87
N GLU A 199 -10.12 16.54 22.84
CA GLU A 199 -8.64 16.49 22.87
C GLU A 199 -8.05 17.42 23.94
N LEU A 200 -8.74 18.53 24.25
CA LEU A 200 -8.38 19.44 25.34
C LEU A 200 -8.93 19.02 26.72
N LYS A 201 -9.73 17.94 26.78
CA LYS A 201 -10.44 17.47 27.98
C LYS A 201 -11.34 18.54 28.62
N LEU A 202 -11.92 19.43 27.81
CA LEU A 202 -12.88 20.46 28.22
C LEU A 202 -14.29 19.86 28.30
N PHE A 203 -14.45 18.90 29.20
CA PHE A 203 -15.65 18.08 29.34
C PHE A 203 -16.91 18.87 29.71
N GLU A 204 -16.80 19.89 30.56
CA GLU A 204 -17.94 20.75 30.89
C GLU A 204 -18.50 21.51 29.68
N GLU A 205 -17.63 21.86 28.73
CA GLU A 205 -18.02 22.54 27.50
C GLU A 205 -18.64 21.56 26.50
N ALA A 206 -18.03 20.37 26.37
CA ALA A 206 -18.61 19.27 25.61
C ALA A 206 -20.03 18.96 26.10
N ASP A 207 -20.25 18.90 27.41
CA ASP A 207 -21.56 18.62 27.99
C ASP A 207 -22.57 19.73 27.67
N LYS A 208 -22.17 21.00 27.71
CA LYS A 208 -23.04 22.12 27.32
C LYS A 208 -23.46 22.03 25.84
N LEU A 209 -22.52 21.68 24.96
CA LEU A 209 -22.79 21.50 23.54
C LEU A 209 -23.73 20.32 23.29
N LEU A 210 -23.43 19.17 23.88
CA LEU A 210 -24.15 17.91 23.70
C LEU A 210 -25.56 17.94 24.32
N ASN A 211 -25.74 18.60 25.46
CA ASN A 211 -27.03 18.69 26.15
C ASN A 211 -27.93 19.81 25.63
N SER A 212 -27.44 20.66 24.72
CA SER A 212 -28.28 21.65 24.05
C SER A 212 -29.29 20.97 23.11
N GLU A 213 -30.47 21.57 22.93
CA GLU A 213 -31.50 21.04 22.01
C GLU A 213 -30.96 20.87 20.58
N VAL A 214 -30.13 21.81 20.12
CA VAL A 214 -29.49 21.77 18.80
C VAL A 214 -28.45 20.65 18.73
N GLY A 215 -27.60 20.51 19.76
CA GLY A 215 -26.58 19.47 19.82
C GLY A 215 -27.19 18.05 19.82
N GLN A 216 -28.24 17.85 20.63
CA GLN A 216 -28.99 16.59 20.63
C GLN A 216 -29.58 16.27 19.25
N LYS A 217 -30.13 17.28 18.57
CA LYS A 217 -30.67 17.12 17.21
C LYS A 217 -29.59 16.83 16.17
N ILE A 218 -28.41 17.44 16.27
CA ILE A 218 -27.28 17.16 15.37
C ILE A 218 -26.79 15.72 15.58
N CYS A 219 -26.58 15.29 16.82
CA CYS A 219 -26.18 13.91 17.11
C CYS A 219 -27.25 12.89 16.69
N SER A 220 -28.54 13.23 16.66
CA SER A 220 -29.57 12.28 16.19
C SER A 220 -29.62 12.10 14.68
N ILE A 221 -29.00 12.99 13.89
CA ILE A 221 -29.00 12.92 12.42
C ILE A 221 -27.60 12.72 11.82
N SER A 222 -26.53 12.95 12.60
CA SER A 222 -25.14 12.84 12.18
C SER A 222 -24.43 11.74 12.96
N LEU A 223 -24.16 10.62 12.27
CA LEU A 223 -23.50 9.45 12.86
C LEU A 223 -22.11 9.81 13.42
N SER A 224 -21.33 10.63 12.72
CA SER A 224 -19.99 11.05 13.16
C SER A 224 -20.03 11.86 14.46
N CYS A 225 -21.04 12.71 14.62
CA CYS A 225 -21.24 13.48 15.85
C CYS A 225 -21.72 12.59 17.01
N ASP A 226 -22.58 11.60 16.73
CA ASP A 226 -23.03 10.64 17.73
C ASP A 226 -21.90 9.71 18.20
N GLU A 227 -21.07 9.21 17.29
CA GLU A 227 -19.90 8.40 17.64
C GLU A 227 -18.91 9.18 18.51
N LEU A 228 -18.64 10.44 18.15
CA LEU A 228 -17.76 11.29 18.95
C LEU A 228 -18.35 11.60 20.33
N ARG A 229 -19.66 11.81 20.43
CA ARG A 229 -20.38 11.93 21.70
C ARG A 229 -20.21 10.66 22.55
N ARG A 230 -20.38 9.46 21.98
CA ARG A 230 -20.15 8.19 22.70
C ARG A 230 -18.74 8.09 23.26
N LYS A 231 -17.73 8.47 22.45
CA LYS A 231 -16.32 8.50 22.87
C LYS A 231 -16.12 9.47 24.05
N ILE A 232 -16.69 10.67 23.98
CA ILE A 232 -16.62 11.67 25.06
C ILE A 232 -17.24 11.11 26.35
N TRP A 233 -18.46 10.57 26.29
CA TRP A 233 -19.13 10.01 27.47
C TRP A 233 -18.37 8.82 28.06
N LYS A 234 -17.77 7.97 27.21
CA LYS A 234 -16.93 6.86 27.67
C LYS A 234 -15.67 7.34 28.40
N GLU A 235 -15.03 8.42 27.92
CA GLU A 235 -13.87 9.02 28.59
C GLU A 235 -14.21 9.71 29.91
N GLN A 236 -15.47 10.13 30.08
CA GLN A 236 -16.02 10.71 31.31
C GLN A 236 -16.62 9.66 32.26
N ASP A 237 -16.54 8.37 31.93
CA ASP A 237 -17.15 7.27 32.69
C ASP A 237 -18.69 7.38 32.84
N LEU A 238 -19.36 8.02 31.87
CA LEU A 238 -20.82 8.22 31.85
C LEU A 238 -21.58 7.05 31.19
N VAL A 239 -21.13 5.83 31.44
CA VAL A 239 -21.66 4.62 30.81
C VAL A 239 -23.12 4.36 31.20
N GLU A 240 -23.53 4.71 32.42
CA GLU A 240 -24.94 4.58 32.87
C GLU A 240 -25.89 5.61 32.22
N ASN A 241 -25.39 6.82 31.97
CA ASN A 241 -26.14 7.83 31.21
C ASN A 241 -26.38 7.32 29.78
N GLU A 242 -25.36 6.70 29.19
CA GLU A 242 -25.47 6.08 27.88
C GLU A 242 -26.46 4.91 27.88
N ARG A 243 -26.41 4.04 28.90
CA ARG A 243 -27.38 2.95 29.09
C ARG A 243 -28.81 3.47 29.12
N THR A 244 -29.05 4.52 29.90
CA THR A 244 -30.39 5.12 30.06
C THR A 244 -30.88 5.69 28.74
N ARG A 245 -30.02 6.45 28.04
CA ARG A 245 -30.32 7.01 26.73
C ARG A 245 -30.64 5.91 25.71
N ALA A 246 -29.77 4.91 25.58
CA ALA A 246 -29.94 3.80 24.66
C ALA A 246 -31.20 2.99 24.96
N THR A 247 -31.47 2.70 26.23
CA THR A 247 -32.71 2.01 26.65
C THR A 247 -33.96 2.79 26.25
N ASN A 248 -33.96 4.11 26.45
CA ASN A 248 -35.08 4.97 26.05
C ASN A 248 -35.26 5.00 24.53
N LEU A 249 -34.17 5.01 23.74
CA LEU A 249 -34.25 4.97 22.28
C LEU A 249 -34.81 3.62 21.80
N ILE A 250 -34.35 2.51 22.39
CA ILE A 250 -34.83 1.16 22.07
C ILE A 250 -36.32 1.01 22.40
N LYS A 251 -36.75 1.45 23.59
CA LYS A 251 -38.14 1.29 24.05
C LYS A 251 -39.10 2.32 23.43
N GLU A 252 -38.82 3.60 23.60
CA GLU A 252 -39.78 4.67 23.29
C GLU A 252 -39.77 5.06 21.81
N LYS A 253 -38.58 5.06 21.18
CA LYS A 253 -38.43 5.44 19.77
C LYS A 253 -38.36 4.26 18.81
N ARG A 254 -38.37 3.03 19.35
CA ARG A 254 -38.15 1.80 18.59
C ARG A 254 -36.88 1.85 17.74
N ASP A 255 -35.82 2.44 18.28
CA ASP A 255 -34.52 2.47 17.59
C ASP A 255 -33.92 1.07 17.59
N ARG A 256 -33.52 0.59 16.40
CA ARG A 256 -32.93 -0.74 16.18
C ARG A 256 -31.48 -0.67 15.75
N ASN A 257 -30.85 0.49 15.88
CA ASN A 257 -29.43 0.65 15.66
C ASN A 257 -28.65 -0.19 16.66
N TRP A 258 -27.79 -1.08 16.13
CA TRP A 258 -26.99 -2.01 16.92
C TRP A 258 -26.12 -1.32 17.98
N LEU A 259 -25.66 -0.09 17.72
CA LEU A 259 -24.87 0.68 18.68
C LEU A 259 -25.63 0.97 19.98
N GLU A 260 -26.95 1.07 19.96
CA GLU A 260 -27.75 1.25 21.18
C GLU A 260 -27.82 -0.03 22.00
N PHE A 261 -27.88 -1.20 21.36
CA PHE A 261 -27.79 -2.49 22.07
C PHE A 261 -26.40 -2.68 22.68
N LEU A 262 -25.35 -2.33 21.94
CA LEU A 262 -23.98 -2.35 22.45
C LEU A 262 -23.78 -1.40 23.63
N ALA A 263 -24.37 -0.20 23.58
CA ALA A 263 -24.35 0.73 24.71
C ALA A 263 -24.97 0.15 26.00
N VAL A 264 -26.12 -0.54 25.87
CA VAL A 264 -26.75 -1.24 27.01
C VAL A 264 -25.86 -2.38 27.52
N LEU A 265 -25.26 -3.16 26.61
CA LEU A 265 -24.36 -4.26 26.94
C LEU A 265 -23.07 -3.78 27.60
N ASP A 266 -22.45 -2.72 27.08
CA ASP A 266 -21.23 -2.12 27.64
C ASP A 266 -21.48 -1.68 29.10
N ALA A 267 -22.64 -1.07 29.38
CA ALA A 267 -23.03 -0.70 30.74
C ALA A 267 -23.40 -1.88 31.64
N THR A 268 -23.94 -2.96 31.05
CA THR A 268 -24.26 -4.19 31.77
C THR A 268 -23.02 -4.81 32.41
N PHE A 269 -21.89 -4.77 31.70
CA PHE A 269 -20.62 -5.38 32.11
C PHE A 269 -19.55 -4.37 32.58
N ALA A 270 -19.87 -3.08 32.68
CA ALA A 270 -18.97 -2.08 33.24
C ALA A 270 -18.71 -2.35 34.74
N GLN A 271 -17.50 -2.06 35.23
CA GLN A 271 -17.18 -2.13 36.66
C GLN A 271 -18.00 -1.09 37.41
N SER A 272 -19.05 -1.52 38.11
CA SER A 272 -19.95 -0.62 38.79
C SER A 272 -19.27 0.06 39.99
N SER A 273 -19.32 1.39 40.05
CA SER A 273 -18.93 2.20 41.22
C SER A 273 -19.92 2.07 42.40
N GLU A 274 -21.11 1.54 42.15
CA GLU A 274 -22.14 1.23 43.15
C GLU A 274 -22.46 -0.27 43.10
N GLY A 275 -22.50 -0.95 44.26
CA GLY A 275 -22.55 -2.41 44.43
C GLY A 275 -23.79 -3.15 43.90
N SER A 276 -24.16 -2.93 42.64
CA SER A 276 -25.14 -3.67 41.87
C SER A 276 -24.56 -5.02 41.48
N ASP A 277 -25.24 -6.11 41.86
CA ASP A 277 -24.90 -7.47 41.43
C ASP A 277 -24.90 -7.56 39.88
N PRO A 278 -23.77 -7.93 39.23
CA PRO A 278 -23.69 -8.13 37.79
C PRO A 278 -24.79 -9.05 37.25
N THR A 279 -25.22 -10.03 38.04
CA THR A 279 -26.30 -10.96 37.70
C THR A 279 -27.64 -10.24 37.50
N SER A 280 -27.93 -9.23 38.33
CA SER A 280 -29.15 -8.41 38.23
C SER A 280 -29.16 -7.59 36.94
N ARG A 281 -28.02 -6.98 36.58
CA ARG A 281 -27.90 -6.18 35.36
C ARG A 281 -28.05 -7.03 34.10
N VAL A 282 -27.45 -8.22 34.09
CA VAL A 282 -27.62 -9.19 33.00
C VAL A 282 -29.08 -9.57 32.86
N GLN A 283 -29.80 -9.77 33.97
CA GLN A 283 -31.22 -10.08 33.94
C GLN A 283 -32.07 -8.93 33.38
N GLU A 284 -31.82 -7.69 33.80
CA GLU A 284 -32.52 -6.51 33.26
C GLU A 284 -32.32 -6.34 31.75
N SER A 285 -31.07 -6.49 31.27
CA SER A 285 -30.74 -6.40 29.85
C SER A 285 -31.35 -7.56 29.05
N ARG A 286 -31.43 -8.75 29.65
CA ARG A 286 -32.11 -9.91 29.06
C ARG A 286 -33.60 -9.64 28.86
N GLU A 287 -34.29 -9.18 29.91
CA GLU A 287 -35.72 -8.86 29.85
C GLU A 287 -36.01 -7.78 28.80
N LEU A 288 -35.14 -6.78 28.69
CA LEU A 288 -35.22 -5.77 27.62
C LEU A 288 -35.14 -6.40 26.23
N PHE A 289 -34.11 -7.21 25.97
CA PHE A 289 -33.89 -7.77 24.64
C PHE A 289 -34.92 -8.86 24.27
N GLU A 290 -35.41 -9.63 25.24
CA GLU A 290 -36.53 -10.57 25.06
C GLU A 290 -37.83 -9.83 24.71
N HIS A 291 -38.09 -8.70 25.38
CA HIS A 291 -39.23 -7.85 25.06
C HIS A 291 -39.15 -7.32 23.62
N VAL A 292 -37.99 -6.80 23.22
CA VAL A 292 -37.74 -6.30 21.86
C VAL A 292 -37.90 -7.41 20.82
N ALA A 293 -37.28 -8.57 21.04
CA ALA A 293 -37.38 -9.72 20.14
C ALA A 293 -38.83 -10.19 19.96
N LYS A 294 -39.63 -10.17 21.04
CA LYS A 294 -41.05 -10.53 21.00
C LYS A 294 -41.90 -9.46 20.32
N GLU A 295 -41.61 -8.19 20.57
CA GLU A 295 -42.35 -7.04 20.02
C GLU A 295 -42.19 -6.94 18.50
N ASP A 296 -40.96 -7.07 18.01
CA ASP A 296 -40.67 -6.91 16.57
C ASP A 296 -40.89 -8.20 15.77
N GLY A 297 -40.79 -9.35 16.45
CA GLY A 297 -40.95 -10.66 15.85
C GLY A 297 -39.92 -10.93 14.75
N PRO A 298 -40.25 -11.74 13.73
CA PRO A 298 -39.28 -12.24 12.74
C PRO A 298 -38.80 -11.19 11.72
N LYS A 299 -39.28 -9.95 11.83
CA LYS A 299 -38.96 -8.88 10.87
C LYS A 299 -37.69 -8.11 11.24
N ASP A 300 -37.28 -8.16 12.50
CA ASP A 300 -36.09 -7.47 13.00
C ASP A 300 -35.19 -8.46 13.72
N ARG A 301 -33.88 -8.36 13.48
CA ARG A 301 -32.88 -9.29 14.01
C ARG A 301 -32.14 -8.77 15.23
N SER A 302 -32.30 -7.49 15.58
CA SER A 302 -31.48 -6.83 16.62
C SER A 302 -31.76 -7.38 18.01
N GLY A 303 -33.02 -7.64 18.38
CA GLY A 303 -33.37 -8.26 19.66
C GLY A 303 -32.75 -9.66 19.84
N PRO A 304 -32.99 -10.60 18.91
CA PRO A 304 -32.37 -11.92 18.94
C PRO A 304 -30.84 -11.89 18.92
N LEU A 305 -30.22 -11.01 18.13
CA LEU A 305 -28.76 -10.81 18.13
C LEU A 305 -28.25 -10.30 19.48
N ALA A 306 -28.95 -9.36 20.11
CA ALA A 306 -28.56 -8.81 21.39
C ALA A 306 -28.58 -9.86 22.51
N LEU A 307 -29.49 -10.85 22.42
CA LEU A 307 -29.51 -11.99 23.34
C LEU A 307 -28.30 -12.91 23.17
N LEU A 308 -27.87 -13.17 21.93
CA LEU A 308 -26.65 -13.92 21.64
C LEU A 308 -25.39 -13.21 22.17
N GLU A 309 -25.28 -11.90 21.91
CA GLU A 309 -24.17 -11.08 22.41
C GLU A 309 -24.15 -10.98 23.93
N LEU A 310 -25.32 -10.81 24.57
CA LEU A 310 -25.46 -10.82 26.03
C LEU A 310 -24.96 -12.13 26.63
N GLU A 311 -25.38 -13.27 26.06
CA GLU A 311 -24.99 -14.59 26.56
C GLU A 311 -23.50 -14.86 26.38
N LYS A 312 -22.92 -14.42 25.25
CA LYS A 312 -21.48 -14.49 25.01
C LYS A 312 -20.70 -13.74 26.09
N ARG A 313 -21.01 -12.46 26.32
CA ARG A 313 -20.34 -11.64 27.34
C ARG A 313 -20.59 -12.14 28.76
N ALA A 314 -21.77 -12.70 29.04
CA ALA A 314 -22.09 -13.31 30.33
C ALA A 314 -21.25 -14.57 30.61
N LYS A 315 -21.00 -15.40 29.59
CA LYS A 315 -20.07 -16.53 29.69
C LYS A 315 -18.63 -16.06 29.94
N GLU A 316 -18.15 -15.09 29.17
CA GLU A 316 -16.80 -14.51 29.31
C GLU A 316 -16.59 -13.88 30.71
N SER A 317 -17.64 -13.29 31.28
CA SER A 317 -17.61 -12.66 32.61
C SER A 317 -17.91 -13.64 33.76
N GLY A 318 -18.16 -14.92 33.48
CA GLY A 318 -18.42 -15.95 34.49
C GLY A 318 -19.77 -15.85 35.22
N VAL A 319 -20.74 -15.09 34.68
CA VAL A 319 -22.06 -14.83 35.29
C VAL A 319 -23.21 -15.56 34.57
N SER A 320 -22.91 -16.29 33.50
CA SER A 320 -23.91 -17.14 32.84
C SER A 320 -24.37 -18.27 33.77
N SER A 321 -25.69 -18.40 33.93
CA SER A 321 -26.33 -19.38 34.82
C SER A 321 -26.76 -20.67 34.12
N GLU A 322 -26.76 -20.71 32.78
CA GLU A 322 -27.33 -21.82 32.01
C GLU A 322 -26.35 -22.32 30.93
N PRO A 323 -25.80 -23.54 31.07
CA PRO A 323 -24.81 -24.07 30.14
C PRO A 323 -25.27 -24.11 28.68
N ASN A 324 -26.53 -24.48 28.43
CA ASN A 324 -27.06 -24.73 27.09
C ASN A 324 -27.70 -23.50 26.42
N ARG A 325 -27.77 -22.36 27.12
CA ARG A 325 -28.50 -21.19 26.66
C ARG A 325 -27.99 -20.63 25.34
N MET A 326 -26.68 -20.70 25.09
CA MET A 326 -26.12 -20.30 23.80
C MET A 326 -26.66 -21.15 22.65
N ASN A 327 -26.72 -22.48 22.81
CA ASN A 327 -27.33 -23.35 21.79
C ASN A 327 -28.81 -23.04 21.59
N ASP A 328 -29.56 -22.83 22.67
CA ASP A 328 -30.98 -22.51 22.60
C ASP A 328 -31.20 -21.20 21.81
N LEU A 329 -30.37 -20.18 22.03
CA LEU A 329 -30.42 -18.91 21.32
C LEU A 329 -30.00 -19.04 19.84
N LEU A 330 -28.96 -19.82 19.55
CA LEU A 330 -28.52 -20.09 18.17
C LEU A 330 -29.61 -20.80 17.36
N GLU A 331 -30.23 -21.82 17.95
CA GLU A 331 -31.34 -22.58 17.34
C GLU A 331 -32.56 -21.67 17.10
N GLN A 332 -32.96 -20.89 18.11
CA GLN A 332 -34.06 -19.92 17.98
C GLN A 332 -33.78 -18.84 16.92
N TYR A 333 -32.56 -18.33 16.86
CA TYR A 333 -32.16 -17.34 15.85
C TYR A 333 -32.23 -17.94 14.45
N PHE A 334 -31.71 -19.15 14.28
CA PHE A 334 -31.72 -19.86 13.01
C PHE A 334 -33.15 -20.19 12.54
N ASP A 335 -34.06 -20.55 13.45
CA ASP A 335 -35.46 -20.81 13.09
C ASP A 335 -36.16 -19.58 12.50
N VAL A 336 -35.75 -18.38 12.93
CA VAL A 336 -36.34 -17.10 12.52
C VAL A 336 -35.64 -16.48 11.29
N VAL A 337 -34.31 -16.48 11.28
CA VAL A 337 -33.48 -15.75 10.30
C VAL A 337 -32.76 -16.70 9.34
N GLY A 338 -32.86 -18.02 9.54
CA GLY A 338 -32.12 -19.03 8.78
C GLY A 338 -32.32 -18.96 7.28
N ASP A 339 -33.48 -18.49 6.80
CA ASP A 339 -33.77 -18.31 5.38
C ASP A 339 -33.24 -17.00 4.78
N LYS A 340 -32.56 -16.15 5.57
CA LYS A 340 -31.99 -14.86 5.14
C LYS A 340 -30.48 -14.98 4.90
N ALA A 341 -29.97 -14.31 3.87
CA ALA A 341 -28.55 -14.37 3.50
C ALA A 341 -27.58 -13.92 4.60
N CYS A 342 -28.03 -13.07 5.52
CA CYS A 342 -27.21 -12.55 6.62
C CYS A 342 -27.01 -13.54 7.77
N CYS A 343 -27.80 -14.63 7.86
CA CYS A 343 -27.82 -15.52 9.01
C CYS A 343 -26.45 -16.11 9.36
N PHE A 344 -25.66 -16.50 8.35
CA PHE A 344 -24.31 -17.02 8.58
C PHE A 344 -23.40 -15.98 9.26
N GLU A 345 -23.30 -14.78 8.68
CA GLU A 345 -22.43 -13.71 9.22
C GLU A 345 -22.89 -13.26 10.61
N ASP A 346 -24.20 -13.25 10.84
CA ASP A 346 -24.82 -12.93 12.12
C ASP A 346 -24.47 -13.97 13.21
N LEU A 347 -24.46 -15.27 12.87
CA LEU A 347 -24.22 -16.35 13.84
C LEU A 347 -22.74 -16.69 14.03
N LYS A 348 -21.88 -16.43 13.04
CA LYS A 348 -20.45 -16.76 13.05
C LYS A 348 -19.71 -16.34 14.34
N PRO A 349 -19.92 -15.14 14.93
CA PRO A 349 -19.24 -14.75 16.17
C PRO A 349 -19.66 -15.55 17.41
N TYR A 350 -20.77 -16.30 17.33
CA TYR A 350 -21.44 -16.98 18.43
C TYR A 350 -21.35 -18.51 18.34
N THR A 351 -20.84 -19.06 17.24
CA THR A 351 -20.66 -20.51 17.05
C THR A 351 -19.32 -21.03 17.55
N ILE A 352 -18.62 -20.28 18.41
CA ILE A 352 -17.42 -20.75 19.12
C ILE A 352 -17.88 -21.63 20.30
N LEU A 353 -18.21 -22.88 20.00
CA LEU A 353 -18.74 -23.85 20.96
C LEU A 353 -17.73 -24.98 21.20
N GLU A 354 -17.79 -25.60 22.38
CA GLU A 354 -16.88 -26.70 22.76
C GLU A 354 -17.65 -27.96 23.17
N GLY A 355 -17.05 -29.13 22.90
CA GLY A 355 -17.56 -30.45 23.32
C GLY A 355 -19.02 -30.69 22.94
N ALA A 356 -19.86 -31.00 23.93
CA ALA A 356 -21.27 -31.33 23.74
C ALA A 356 -22.10 -30.19 23.11
N GLN A 357 -21.69 -28.92 23.26
CA GLN A 357 -22.39 -27.79 22.65
C GLN A 357 -22.19 -27.74 21.14
N GLN A 358 -20.98 -28.04 20.66
CA GLN A 358 -20.66 -28.11 19.23
C GLN A 358 -21.37 -29.31 18.57
N GLU A 359 -21.41 -30.45 19.25
CA GLU A 359 -22.12 -31.65 18.76
C GLU A 359 -23.62 -31.40 18.62
N ARG A 360 -24.24 -30.74 19.62
CA ARG A 360 -25.65 -30.34 19.57
C ARG A 360 -25.92 -29.42 18.38
N TRP A 361 -25.11 -28.38 18.21
CA TRP A 361 -25.27 -27.42 17.11
C TRP A 361 -25.14 -28.07 15.74
N THR A 362 -24.13 -28.93 15.57
CA THR A 362 -23.91 -29.69 14.34
C THR A 362 -25.08 -30.63 14.04
N THR A 363 -25.61 -31.30 15.06
CA THR A 363 -26.75 -32.21 14.92
C THR A 363 -28.02 -31.46 14.54
N PHE A 364 -28.26 -30.29 15.15
CA PHE A 364 -29.36 -29.41 14.78
C PHE A 364 -29.29 -29.03 13.30
N LEU A 365 -28.15 -28.50 12.83
CA LEU A 365 -27.96 -28.07 11.45
C LEU A 365 -28.15 -29.22 10.43
N LYS A 366 -27.64 -30.42 10.73
CA LYS A 366 -27.81 -31.61 9.87
C LYS A 366 -29.27 -32.06 9.74
N ASN A 367 -30.11 -31.77 10.73
CA ASN A 367 -31.52 -32.14 10.74
C ASN A 367 -32.44 -31.11 10.07
N VAL A 368 -31.91 -29.95 9.65
CA VAL A 368 -32.68 -28.93 8.93
C VAL A 368 -33.07 -29.47 7.54
N PRO A 369 -34.37 -29.55 7.19
CA PRO A 369 -34.80 -30.13 5.93
C PRO A 369 -34.28 -29.34 4.71
N ALA A 370 -33.56 -30.01 3.81
CA ALA A 370 -33.15 -29.41 2.55
C ALA A 370 -34.32 -29.42 1.55
N THR A 371 -35.06 -28.30 1.44
CA THR A 371 -36.13 -28.17 0.45
C THR A 371 -35.77 -27.19 -0.66
N LYS A 372 -36.21 -27.50 -1.89
CA LYS A 372 -35.96 -26.67 -3.09
C LYS A 372 -36.55 -25.26 -3.00
N LYS A 373 -37.48 -24.99 -2.08
CA LYS A 373 -38.09 -23.66 -1.89
C LYS A 373 -37.33 -22.79 -0.89
N GLU A 374 -36.41 -23.35 -0.13
CA GLU A 374 -35.66 -22.68 0.94
C GLU A 374 -34.15 -22.69 0.67
N ALA A 375 -33.76 -22.44 -0.59
CA ALA A 375 -32.37 -22.50 -1.04
C ALA A 375 -31.41 -21.71 -0.14
N GLN A 376 -31.79 -20.48 0.26
CA GLN A 376 -30.98 -19.64 1.16
C GLN A 376 -30.78 -20.26 2.55
N LYS A 377 -31.79 -20.96 3.08
CA LYS A 377 -31.70 -21.66 4.36
C LYS A 377 -30.70 -22.80 4.27
N VAL A 378 -30.76 -23.57 3.20
CA VAL A 378 -29.83 -24.66 2.91
C VAL A 378 -28.40 -24.11 2.72
N ILE A 379 -28.23 -22.98 2.05
CA ILE A 379 -26.93 -22.29 1.92
C ILE A 379 -26.35 -21.95 3.29
N ASN A 380 -27.15 -21.34 4.19
CA ASN A 380 -26.67 -20.98 5.52
C ASN A 380 -26.32 -22.20 6.37
N VAL A 381 -27.08 -23.30 6.26
CA VAL A 381 -26.74 -24.59 6.89
C VAL A 381 -25.36 -25.06 6.43
N HIS A 382 -25.09 -25.05 5.13
CA HIS A 382 -23.80 -25.49 4.59
C HIS A 382 -22.64 -24.57 5.02
N LYS A 383 -22.84 -23.25 5.00
CA LYS A 383 -21.84 -22.29 5.50
C LYS A 383 -21.52 -22.53 6.99
N LEU A 384 -22.53 -22.72 7.83
CA LEU A 384 -22.38 -22.97 9.28
C LEU A 384 -21.77 -24.35 9.58
N LEU A 385 -22.19 -25.41 8.86
CA LEU A 385 -21.61 -26.74 8.99
C LEU A 385 -20.14 -26.76 8.61
N ARG A 386 -19.79 -26.12 7.49
CA ARG A 386 -18.39 -26.03 7.03
C ARG A 386 -17.52 -25.28 8.03
N TYR A 387 -18.00 -24.15 8.55
CA TYR A 387 -17.27 -23.36 9.55
C TYR A 387 -17.02 -24.13 10.86
N GLY A 388 -17.88 -25.11 11.19
CA GLY A 388 -17.79 -25.91 12.41
C GLY A 388 -16.96 -27.20 12.32
N LEU A 389 -16.35 -27.53 11.18
CA LEU A 389 -15.55 -28.76 10.99
C LEU A 389 -14.17 -28.67 11.66
N ALA A 390 -13.67 -29.79 12.17
CA ALA A 390 -12.28 -29.93 12.61
C ALA A 390 -11.32 -30.14 11.42
N PRO A 391 -10.02 -29.77 11.55
CA PRO A 391 -9.00 -29.96 10.50
C PRO A 391 -8.95 -31.39 9.92
N SER A 392 -9.11 -32.38 10.78
CA SER A 392 -9.09 -33.80 10.42
C SER A 392 -10.30 -34.27 9.62
N GLU A 393 -11.38 -33.50 9.59
CA GLU A 393 -12.64 -33.85 8.90
C GLU A 393 -12.68 -33.34 7.45
N VAL A 394 -11.74 -32.46 7.08
CA VAL A 394 -11.62 -31.90 5.72
C VAL A 394 -10.66 -32.77 4.90
N THR A 395 -11.18 -33.89 4.37
CA THR A 395 -10.42 -34.77 3.48
C THR A 395 -10.80 -34.57 2.02
N VAL A 396 -9.91 -34.94 1.10
CA VAL A 396 -10.16 -34.85 -0.36
C VAL A 396 -11.44 -35.59 -0.75
N GLU A 397 -11.68 -36.76 -0.14
CA GLU A 397 -12.86 -37.57 -0.38
C GLU A 397 -14.14 -36.91 0.16
N ALA A 398 -14.11 -36.36 1.37
CA ALA A 398 -15.24 -35.68 1.98
C ALA A 398 -15.62 -34.38 1.23
N GLU A 399 -14.61 -33.61 0.81
CA GLU A 399 -14.78 -32.39 0.01
C GLU A 399 -15.33 -32.70 -1.38
N THR A 400 -14.92 -33.83 -1.99
CA THR A 400 -15.43 -34.27 -3.30
C THR A 400 -16.91 -34.63 -3.23
N GLU A 401 -17.37 -35.26 -2.15
CA GLU A 401 -18.79 -35.56 -1.94
C GLU A 401 -19.62 -34.31 -1.60
N LEU A 402 -19.04 -33.36 -0.85
CA LEU A 402 -19.66 -32.05 -0.59
C LEU A 402 -19.82 -31.24 -1.89
N LEU A 403 -18.81 -31.22 -2.75
CA LEU A 403 -18.84 -30.53 -4.04
C LEU A 403 -19.98 -31.06 -4.93
N LYS A 404 -20.15 -32.39 -4.99
CA LYS A 404 -21.29 -33.01 -5.71
C LYS A 404 -22.63 -32.54 -5.15
N THR A 405 -22.73 -32.43 -3.82
CA THR A 405 -23.93 -31.95 -3.13
C THR A 405 -24.21 -30.47 -3.45
N TYR A 406 -23.19 -29.61 -3.47
CA TYR A 406 -23.34 -28.19 -3.82
C TYR A 406 -23.74 -27.98 -5.28
N ILE A 407 -23.12 -28.70 -6.21
CA ILE A 407 -23.47 -28.66 -7.64
C ILE A 407 -24.89 -29.18 -7.87
N GLN A 408 -25.30 -30.24 -7.16
CA GLN A 408 -26.67 -30.73 -7.21
C GLN A 408 -27.67 -29.67 -6.72
N HIS A 409 -27.43 -29.07 -5.55
CA HIS A 409 -28.31 -28.02 -5.02
C HIS A 409 -28.34 -26.77 -5.91
N TYR A 410 -27.22 -26.39 -6.51
CA TYR A 410 -27.15 -25.31 -7.50
C TYR A 410 -28.13 -25.57 -8.65
N HIS A 411 -28.04 -26.73 -9.30
CA HIS A 411 -28.92 -27.08 -10.41
C HIS A 411 -30.39 -27.20 -10.01
N GLU A 412 -30.67 -27.67 -8.79
CA GLU A 412 -32.04 -27.78 -8.27
C GLU A 412 -32.68 -26.43 -7.92
N ALA A 413 -31.87 -25.43 -7.56
CA ALA A 413 -32.32 -24.09 -7.20
C ALA A 413 -32.37 -23.10 -8.39
N LEU A 414 -31.66 -23.37 -9.50
CA LEU A 414 -31.66 -22.54 -10.72
C LEU A 414 -33.07 -22.17 -11.25
N PRO A 415 -34.08 -23.07 -11.26
CA PRO A 415 -35.42 -22.72 -11.74
C PRO A 415 -36.12 -21.64 -10.91
N LEU A 416 -35.69 -21.37 -9.67
CA LEU A 416 -36.30 -20.35 -8.80
C LEU A 416 -36.10 -18.93 -9.32
N GLY A 417 -34.98 -18.67 -10.01
CA GLY A 417 -34.67 -17.35 -10.56
C GLY A 417 -34.88 -17.23 -12.07
N ALA A 418 -35.60 -18.17 -12.69
CA ALA A 418 -35.84 -18.21 -14.13
C ALA A 418 -36.58 -16.96 -14.67
N SER A 419 -37.31 -16.25 -13.81
CA SER A 419 -38.03 -15.01 -14.15
C SER A 419 -37.34 -13.74 -13.64
N LEU A 420 -36.15 -13.84 -13.03
CA LEU A 420 -35.43 -12.67 -12.52
C LEU A 420 -34.75 -11.91 -13.67
N PRO A 421 -34.64 -10.57 -13.57
CA PRO A 421 -33.83 -9.79 -14.50
C PRO A 421 -32.36 -10.25 -14.47
N ALA A 422 -31.65 -10.12 -15.59
CA ALA A 422 -30.24 -10.50 -15.70
C ALA A 422 -29.29 -9.72 -14.76
N THR A 423 -29.78 -8.68 -14.09
CA THR A 423 -29.05 -7.86 -13.11
C THR A 423 -29.25 -8.30 -11.66
N GLU A 424 -30.16 -9.24 -11.38
CA GLU A 424 -30.41 -9.77 -10.04
C GLU A 424 -29.71 -11.13 -9.88
N LEU A 425 -29.12 -11.33 -8.70
CA LEU A 425 -28.45 -12.59 -8.34
C LEU A 425 -29.46 -13.73 -8.34
N GLN A 426 -29.08 -14.88 -8.90
CA GLN A 426 -29.88 -16.09 -8.81
C GLN A 426 -29.89 -16.59 -7.36
N PRO A 427 -31.03 -17.06 -6.83
CA PRO A 427 -31.11 -17.69 -5.51
C PRO A 427 -30.19 -18.92 -5.35
N ALA A 428 -29.67 -19.44 -6.46
CA ALA A 428 -28.72 -20.55 -6.51
C ALA A 428 -27.24 -20.11 -6.50
N ASP A 429 -26.92 -18.84 -6.78
CA ASP A 429 -25.54 -18.37 -7.02
C ASP A 429 -24.61 -18.67 -5.85
N ASP A 430 -25.10 -18.61 -4.61
CA ASP A 430 -24.33 -18.94 -3.41
C ASP A 430 -23.90 -20.42 -3.34
N PHE A 431 -24.64 -21.36 -3.97
CA PHE A 431 -24.15 -22.74 -4.12
C PHE A 431 -23.00 -22.84 -5.11
N ALA A 432 -23.01 -22.00 -6.15
CA ALA A 432 -21.88 -21.87 -7.09
C ALA A 432 -20.71 -21.09 -6.49
N LEU A 433 -20.94 -20.16 -5.54
CA LEU A 433 -19.89 -19.49 -4.76
C LEU A 433 -19.30 -20.40 -3.68
N LEU A 434 -20.09 -21.27 -3.04
CA LEU A 434 -19.57 -22.34 -2.18
C LEU A 434 -18.70 -23.33 -2.98
N ALA A 435 -19.01 -23.54 -4.27
CA ALA A 435 -18.15 -24.27 -5.21
C ALA A 435 -17.05 -23.40 -5.85
N GLY A 436 -17.18 -22.08 -5.80
CA GLY A 436 -16.47 -21.08 -6.61
C GLY A 436 -15.71 -20.04 -5.80
N ASN A 437 -15.59 -20.21 -4.47
CA ASN A 437 -14.62 -19.56 -3.57
C ASN A 437 -13.16 -19.88 -3.91
N THR A 438 -12.95 -20.24 -5.17
CA THR A 438 -11.72 -20.17 -5.90
C THR A 438 -11.40 -18.76 -6.43
N PHE A 439 -12.29 -17.78 -6.74
CA PHE A 439 -11.84 -16.45 -7.29
C PHE A 439 -12.84 -15.23 -7.26
N THR A 440 -12.54 -14.03 -6.66
CA THR A 440 -13.37 -12.76 -6.77
C THR A 440 -12.68 -11.39 -6.41
N PRO A 441 -12.32 -10.48 -7.36
CA PRO A 441 -11.83 -9.11 -7.04
C PRO A 441 -12.64 -7.87 -7.56
N GLU A 442 -13.79 -8.00 -8.21
CA GLU A 442 -14.37 -6.88 -9.02
C GLU A 442 -15.38 -5.95 -8.30
N PHE A 443 -15.64 -6.15 -7.00
CA PHE A 443 -16.67 -5.39 -6.29
C PHE A 443 -16.18 -4.11 -5.57
N VAL A 444 -14.86 -3.94 -5.47
CA VAL A 444 -14.21 -2.75 -4.85
C VAL A 444 -14.40 -1.48 -5.69
N THR A 445 -14.61 -1.63 -6.99
CA THR A 445 -14.60 -0.51 -7.96
C THR A 445 -15.82 0.43 -7.85
N ARG A 446 -16.94 0.00 -7.23
CA ARG A 446 -18.18 0.80 -7.18
C ARG A 446 -18.25 1.81 -6.03
N ALA A 447 -17.40 1.70 -5.01
CA ALA A 447 -17.46 2.56 -3.83
C ALA A 447 -16.86 3.97 -4.03
N PHE A 448 -15.94 4.12 -5.00
CA PHE A 448 -15.20 5.38 -5.24
C PHE A 448 -16.03 6.52 -5.86
N ASN A 449 -17.22 6.25 -6.41
CA ASN A 449 -17.97 7.23 -7.22
C ASN A 449 -18.80 8.26 -6.42
N SER A 450 -18.66 8.41 -5.09
CA SER A 450 -19.69 9.05 -4.24
C SER A 450 -19.28 10.28 -3.38
N GLU A 451 -18.11 10.89 -3.58
CA GLU A 451 -17.65 12.21 -3.06
C GLU A 451 -18.21 12.71 -1.68
N ARG A 452 -17.60 12.30 -0.55
CA ARG A 452 -17.96 12.74 0.83
C ARG A 452 -16.80 13.39 1.61
N TYR A 453 -17.01 14.59 2.19
CA TYR A 453 -15.97 15.43 2.82
C TYR A 453 -15.65 15.15 4.30
N SER A 454 -16.46 14.35 5.01
CA SER A 454 -16.13 13.86 6.36
C SER A 454 -14.98 12.84 6.36
N GLN A 455 -14.48 12.50 5.17
CA GLN A 455 -13.49 11.44 4.91
C GLN A 455 -12.10 12.00 4.60
N ILE A 456 -11.87 13.31 4.72
CA ILE A 456 -10.58 13.93 4.34
C ILE A 456 -9.40 13.37 5.15
N PRO A 457 -9.48 13.23 6.50
CA PRO A 457 -8.43 12.55 7.26
C PRO A 457 -8.21 11.09 6.83
N GLU A 458 -9.28 10.39 6.47
CA GLU A 458 -9.27 9.01 5.99
C GLU A 458 -8.67 8.91 4.58
N PHE A 459 -8.90 9.89 3.71
CA PHE A 459 -8.26 9.98 2.39
C PHE A 459 -6.77 10.30 2.50
N ILE A 460 -6.37 11.16 3.44
CA ILE A 460 -4.95 11.42 3.71
C ILE A 460 -4.29 10.15 4.27
N ASN A 461 -4.95 9.43 5.18
CA ASN A 461 -4.46 8.16 5.68
C ASN A 461 -4.38 7.10 4.57
N PHE A 462 -5.40 7.02 3.72
CA PHE A 462 -5.45 6.09 2.59
C PHE A 462 -4.36 6.40 1.55
N GLU A 463 -4.19 7.68 1.18
CA GLU A 463 -3.11 8.16 0.31
C GLU A 463 -1.75 7.82 0.93
N GLN A 464 -1.55 8.11 2.21
CA GLN A 464 -0.33 7.76 2.92
C GLN A 464 -0.07 6.25 2.94
N ARG A 465 -1.09 5.42 3.12
CA ARG A 465 -0.97 3.95 3.08
C ARG A 465 -0.66 3.44 1.67
N LEU A 466 -1.23 4.04 0.62
CA LEU A 466 -0.96 3.67 -0.77
C LEU A 466 0.44 4.10 -1.24
N GLU A 467 0.82 5.35 -1.00
CA GLU A 467 2.12 5.90 -1.41
C GLU A 467 3.29 5.15 -0.76
N ASN A 468 3.10 4.76 0.50
CA ASN A 468 4.06 4.05 1.32
C ASN A 468 3.71 2.55 1.43
N SER A 469 3.09 1.97 0.40
CA SER A 469 2.72 0.55 0.40
C SER A 469 3.94 -0.35 0.26
N LEU A 470 4.04 -1.37 1.13
CA LEU A 470 5.07 -2.40 1.06
C LEU A 470 5.11 -3.08 -0.32
N GLN A 471 3.94 -3.48 -0.84
CA GLN A 471 3.84 -4.13 -2.15
C GLN A 471 4.35 -3.24 -3.29
N ARG A 472 4.09 -1.93 -3.22
CA ARG A 472 4.58 -0.97 -4.22
C ARG A 472 6.12 -0.95 -4.20
N ASP A 473 6.72 -0.98 -3.02
CA ASP A 473 8.17 -0.91 -2.86
C ASP A 473 8.85 -2.26 -3.18
N HIS A 474 8.20 -3.41 -2.93
CA HIS A 474 8.63 -4.71 -3.48
C HIS A 474 8.66 -4.70 -5.00
N VAL A 475 7.58 -4.23 -5.65
CA VAL A 475 7.54 -4.11 -7.11
C VAL A 475 8.64 -3.17 -7.62
N ARG A 476 9.04 -2.16 -6.84
CA ARG A 476 10.15 -1.29 -7.21
C ARG A 476 11.49 -2.04 -7.19
N ILE A 477 11.76 -2.85 -6.18
CA ILE A 477 12.96 -3.70 -6.11
C ILE A 477 12.95 -4.72 -7.26
N GLU A 478 11.83 -5.40 -7.50
CA GLU A 478 11.73 -6.36 -8.60
C GLU A 478 11.91 -5.70 -9.98
N HIS A 479 11.36 -4.50 -10.16
CA HIS A 479 11.58 -3.72 -11.37
C HIS A 479 13.07 -3.39 -11.54
N LEU A 480 13.76 -2.95 -10.48
CA LEU A 480 15.20 -2.71 -10.52
C LEU A 480 15.98 -3.97 -10.96
N ARG A 481 15.68 -5.13 -10.37
CA ARG A 481 16.31 -6.42 -10.71
C ARG A 481 16.12 -6.74 -12.19
N MET A 482 14.92 -6.54 -12.72
CA MET A 482 14.62 -6.71 -14.15
C MET A 482 15.43 -5.74 -15.01
N ARG A 483 15.56 -4.46 -14.60
CA ARG A 483 16.33 -3.46 -15.34
C ARG A 483 17.81 -3.82 -15.41
N LEU A 484 18.44 -4.23 -14.31
CA LEU A 484 19.84 -4.68 -14.30
C LEU A 484 20.09 -5.86 -15.25
N ALA A 485 19.12 -6.76 -15.38
CA ALA A 485 19.20 -7.90 -16.29
C ALA A 485 18.96 -7.56 -17.78
N HIS A 486 18.19 -6.51 -18.08
CA HIS A 486 17.73 -6.21 -19.45
C HIS A 486 18.34 -4.95 -20.07
N GLU A 487 18.75 -3.98 -19.25
CA GLU A 487 19.33 -2.71 -19.67
C GLU A 487 20.87 -2.71 -19.46
N PRO A 488 21.62 -1.91 -20.23
CA PRO A 488 23.04 -1.71 -19.98
C PRO A 488 23.29 -1.04 -18.62
N ILE A 489 24.14 -1.65 -17.79
CA ILE A 489 24.61 -1.05 -16.54
C ILE A 489 25.45 0.19 -16.90
N SER A 490 24.91 1.37 -16.60
CA SER A 490 25.51 2.68 -16.88
C SER A 490 25.50 3.55 -15.63
N SER A 491 26.34 4.59 -15.59
CA SER A 491 26.37 5.56 -14.50
C SER A 491 25.00 6.18 -14.27
N ASP A 492 24.30 6.55 -15.34
CA ASP A 492 23.00 7.21 -15.27
C ASP A 492 21.93 6.30 -14.63
N LEU A 493 21.94 5.00 -14.96
CA LEU A 493 21.06 4.01 -14.34
C LEU A 493 21.37 3.88 -12.83
N ILE A 494 22.65 3.72 -12.49
CA ILE A 494 23.10 3.54 -11.10
C ILE A 494 22.74 4.77 -10.26
N ASP A 495 23.02 5.96 -10.75
CA ASP A 495 22.80 7.22 -10.03
C ASP A 495 21.30 7.46 -9.80
N MET A 496 20.47 7.23 -10.81
CA MET A 496 19.02 7.39 -10.70
C MET A 496 18.41 6.39 -9.71
N GLU A 497 18.76 5.12 -9.83
CA GLU A 497 18.23 4.09 -8.93
C GLU A 497 18.75 4.28 -7.50
N LEU A 498 20.02 4.69 -7.32
CA LEU A 498 20.58 4.96 -6.00
C LEU A 498 19.76 6.01 -5.24
N ILE A 499 19.45 7.13 -5.90
CA ILE A 499 18.65 8.22 -5.31
C ILE A 499 17.27 7.70 -4.92
N GLU A 500 16.61 6.97 -5.82
CA GLU A 500 15.28 6.42 -5.55
C GLU A 500 15.28 5.40 -4.39
N LEU A 501 16.23 4.48 -4.36
CA LEU A 501 16.32 3.47 -3.29
C LEU A 501 16.61 4.11 -1.92
N LYS A 502 17.48 5.12 -1.85
CA LYS A 502 17.71 5.90 -0.63
C LYS A 502 16.43 6.55 -0.12
N PHE A 503 15.61 7.09 -1.03
CA PHE A 503 14.31 7.67 -0.68
C PHE A 503 13.31 6.62 -0.21
N LEU A 504 13.33 5.41 -0.76
CA LEU A 504 12.50 4.30 -0.29
C LEU A 504 12.94 3.84 1.11
N PHE A 505 14.25 3.70 1.34
CA PHE A 505 14.81 3.22 2.61
C PHE A 505 14.47 4.10 3.82
N ASP A 506 14.20 5.39 3.62
CA ASP A 506 13.87 6.33 4.69
C ASP A 506 12.36 6.53 4.92
N LYS A 507 11.50 5.64 4.37
CA LYS A 507 10.04 5.72 4.52
C LYS A 507 9.48 4.72 5.54
N ILE A 508 8.28 4.99 6.04
CA ILE A 508 7.43 3.94 6.62
C ILE A 508 6.95 3.05 5.47
N HIS A 509 6.78 1.75 5.70
CA HIS A 509 6.14 0.85 4.75
C HIS A 509 4.91 0.22 5.38
N TYR A 510 3.73 0.48 4.82
CA TYR A 510 2.48 -0.13 5.24
C TYR A 510 2.25 -1.41 4.45
N ASP A 511 2.17 -2.54 5.14
CA ASP A 511 1.65 -3.75 4.52
C ASP A 511 0.12 -3.63 4.42
N ASN A 512 -0.35 -3.43 3.19
CA ASN A 512 -1.78 -3.35 2.87
C ASN A 512 -2.23 -4.57 2.05
N ARG A 513 -1.38 -5.61 1.95
CA ARG A 513 -1.76 -6.83 1.25
C ARG A 513 -2.91 -7.47 2.01
N ASP A 514 -3.91 -7.86 1.26
CA ASP A 514 -5.09 -8.50 1.80
C ASP A 514 -4.87 -10.01 1.79
N PHE A 515 -4.53 -10.55 2.96
CA PHE A 515 -4.36 -12.00 3.16
C PHE A 515 -5.70 -12.71 3.41
N ASP A 516 -6.80 -11.96 3.54
CA ASP A 516 -8.13 -12.43 3.92
C ASP A 516 -9.17 -12.26 2.78
N ASN A 517 -8.75 -11.80 1.59
CA ASN A 517 -9.62 -11.61 0.42
C ASN A 517 -10.29 -12.91 -0.05
N PHE A 518 -9.66 -14.05 0.26
CA PHE A 518 -10.29 -15.36 0.09
C PHE A 518 -11.01 -15.73 1.39
N PRO A 519 -12.32 -16.00 1.37
CA PRO A 519 -13.02 -16.50 2.54
C PRO A 519 -12.33 -17.75 3.09
N ASP A 520 -11.65 -17.58 4.23
CA ASP A 520 -10.91 -18.66 4.86
C ASP A 520 -11.88 -19.54 5.67
N TYR A 521 -12.24 -20.67 5.06
CA TYR A 521 -12.99 -21.74 5.71
C TYR A 521 -12.07 -22.92 6.10
N GLN A 522 -10.75 -22.72 6.14
CA GLN A 522 -9.86 -23.71 6.72
C GLN A 522 -10.22 -23.91 8.19
N PRO A 523 -10.16 -25.15 8.70
CA PRO A 523 -10.42 -25.39 10.10
C PRO A 523 -9.46 -24.64 11.00
N LYS A 524 -9.90 -24.32 12.22
CA LYS A 524 -9.24 -23.37 13.14
C LYS A 524 -7.74 -23.62 13.40
N ASP A 525 -7.29 -24.88 13.38
CA ASP A 525 -5.89 -25.26 13.65
C ASP A 525 -5.09 -25.57 12.36
N ALA A 526 -5.67 -25.32 11.18
CA ALA A 526 -4.98 -25.46 9.90
C ALA A 526 -4.31 -24.15 9.49
N GLN A 527 -3.24 -24.25 8.70
CA GLN A 527 -2.61 -23.09 8.09
C GLN A 527 -3.60 -22.38 7.16
N SER A 528 -3.59 -21.05 7.15
CA SER A 528 -4.43 -20.29 6.22
C SER A 528 -4.03 -20.58 4.77
N PHE A 529 -4.92 -20.30 3.82
CA PHE A 529 -4.58 -20.45 2.39
C PHE A 529 -3.31 -19.68 2.02
N ASN A 530 -3.14 -18.47 2.56
CA ASN A 530 -1.91 -17.70 2.37
C ASN A 530 -0.68 -18.50 2.80
N GLN A 531 -0.67 -19.01 4.03
CA GLN A 531 0.45 -19.79 4.58
C GLN A 531 0.76 -21.04 3.76
N GLN A 532 -0.27 -21.76 3.30
CA GLN A 532 -0.10 -22.95 2.45
C GLN A 532 0.47 -22.65 1.06
N THR A 533 0.30 -21.42 0.57
CA THR A 533 0.75 -21.00 -0.76
C THR A 533 2.08 -20.25 -0.77
N LEU A 534 2.69 -20.01 0.40
CA LEU A 534 3.98 -19.36 0.49
C LEU A 534 5.06 -20.20 -0.21
N LEU A 535 5.80 -19.56 -1.11
CA LEU A 535 7.01 -20.18 -1.66
C LEU A 535 8.06 -20.25 -0.54
N PHE A 536 8.69 -21.42 -0.39
CA PHE A 536 9.69 -21.68 0.65
C PHE A 536 9.20 -21.45 2.09
N GLU A 537 7.88 -21.43 2.32
CA GLU A 537 7.27 -21.08 3.62
C GLU A 537 7.68 -19.66 4.10
N LYS A 538 8.13 -18.80 3.18
CA LYS A 538 8.53 -17.43 3.44
C LYS A 538 7.55 -16.47 2.77
N SER A 539 7.19 -15.41 3.49
CA SER A 539 6.49 -14.26 2.93
C SER A 539 7.51 -13.15 2.77
N GLU A 540 7.58 -12.56 1.58
CA GLU A 540 8.41 -11.38 1.36
C GLU A 540 7.75 -10.21 2.11
N GLY A 541 8.22 -9.89 3.30
CA GLY A 541 7.70 -8.84 4.15
C GLY A 541 8.58 -7.60 4.14
N LEU A 542 8.56 -6.86 5.24
CA LEU A 542 9.42 -5.69 5.43
C LEU A 542 10.89 -6.10 5.62
N GLY A 543 11.14 -7.26 6.22
CA GLY A 543 12.48 -7.79 6.43
C GLY A 543 13.22 -8.04 5.12
N TRP A 544 12.56 -8.74 4.20
CA TRP A 544 13.06 -9.00 2.86
C TRP A 544 13.32 -7.70 2.10
N LEU A 545 12.36 -6.75 2.12
CA LEU A 545 12.52 -5.45 1.45
C LEU A 545 13.73 -4.69 1.99
N SER A 546 13.88 -4.64 3.32
CA SER A 546 14.97 -3.95 4.00
C SER A 546 16.33 -4.52 3.58
N ILE A 547 16.48 -5.84 3.56
CA ILE A 547 17.74 -6.49 3.16
C ILE A 547 18.10 -6.17 1.71
N PHE A 548 17.15 -6.30 0.78
CA PHE A 548 17.44 -6.02 -0.63
C PHE A 548 17.70 -4.53 -0.89
N LEU A 549 17.00 -3.62 -0.20
CA LEU A 549 17.34 -2.19 -0.21
C LEU A 549 18.78 -1.97 0.26
N LYS A 550 19.18 -2.57 1.39
CA LYS A 550 20.54 -2.44 1.94
C LYS A 550 21.60 -2.95 0.95
N VAL A 551 21.36 -4.09 0.32
CA VAL A 551 22.25 -4.69 -0.70
C VAL A 551 22.44 -3.75 -1.89
N TYR A 552 21.35 -3.31 -2.55
CA TYR A 552 21.46 -2.48 -3.75
C TYR A 552 21.97 -1.07 -3.45
N ILE A 553 21.53 -0.45 -2.35
CA ILE A 553 22.01 0.89 -1.97
C ILE A 553 23.52 0.86 -1.78
N ARG A 554 24.06 -0.13 -1.06
CA ARG A 554 25.52 -0.23 -0.86
C ARG A 554 26.26 -0.44 -2.17
N ALA A 555 25.81 -1.37 -3.01
CA ALA A 555 26.45 -1.62 -4.31
C ALA A 555 26.45 -0.37 -5.21
N PHE A 556 25.32 0.34 -5.26
CA PHE A 556 25.18 1.53 -6.10
C PHE A 556 25.93 2.74 -5.53
N GLN A 557 25.98 2.91 -4.22
CA GLN A 557 26.82 3.94 -3.58
C GLN A 557 28.29 3.78 -4.00
N GLN A 558 28.80 2.54 -4.06
CA GLN A 558 30.17 2.29 -4.46
C GLN A 558 30.42 2.56 -5.95
N ALA A 559 29.47 2.16 -6.79
CA ALA A 559 29.55 2.36 -8.22
C ALA A 559 29.33 3.83 -8.65
N SER A 560 28.59 4.62 -7.86
CA SER A 560 28.25 6.03 -8.12
C SER A 560 29.34 7.02 -7.68
N ASP A 561 29.44 8.14 -8.42
CA ASP A 561 30.22 9.33 -8.07
C ASP A 561 29.44 10.32 -7.18
N LEU A 562 28.13 10.10 -6.99
CA LEU A 562 27.28 10.91 -6.13
C LEU A 562 27.51 10.52 -4.67
N ASP A 563 28.33 11.31 -3.97
CA ASP A 563 28.39 11.23 -2.51
C ASP A 563 27.35 12.17 -1.86
N ASP A 564 27.21 12.07 -0.54
CA ASP A 564 26.19 12.84 0.20
C ASP A 564 26.34 14.36 0.00
N THR A 565 27.57 14.85 -0.21
CA THR A 565 27.84 16.29 -0.46
C THR A 565 27.38 16.71 -1.86
N VAL A 566 27.61 15.87 -2.87
CA VAL A 566 27.14 16.11 -4.23
C VAL A 566 25.61 16.04 -4.28
N GLU A 567 25.02 15.03 -3.67
CA GLU A 567 23.57 14.86 -3.60
C GLU A 567 22.88 16.01 -2.87
N GLU A 568 23.43 16.49 -1.74
CA GLU A 568 22.88 17.63 -1.00
C GLU A 568 22.81 18.88 -1.88
N LYS A 569 23.81 19.10 -2.75
CA LYS A 569 23.86 20.28 -3.62
C LYS A 569 23.03 20.13 -4.90
N LEU A 570 22.87 18.92 -5.42
CA LEU A 570 22.10 18.67 -6.64
C LEU A 570 20.59 18.50 -6.37
N LEU A 571 20.19 18.06 -5.17
CA LEU A 571 18.79 17.73 -4.83
C LEU A 571 18.16 18.72 -3.83
N ILE A 572 18.60 19.98 -3.81
CA ILE A 572 18.07 21.01 -2.90
C ILE A 572 16.57 21.22 -3.17
N GLY A 573 15.71 20.74 -2.27
CA GLY A 573 14.26 20.91 -2.33
C GLY A 573 13.46 19.71 -2.88
N ASP A 574 14.12 18.69 -3.41
CA ASP A 574 13.47 17.49 -3.99
C ASP A 574 13.49 16.26 -3.06
N ARG A 575 14.08 16.39 -1.86
CA ARG A 575 14.13 15.28 -0.88
C ARG A 575 12.76 15.04 -0.24
N PRO A 576 12.19 13.83 -0.34
CA PRO A 576 10.97 13.47 0.38
C PRO A 576 11.14 13.61 1.89
N LYS A 577 10.03 13.79 2.62
CA LYS A 577 10.04 13.71 4.08
C LYS A 577 10.45 12.29 4.51
N GLN A 578 11.48 12.19 5.35
CA GLN A 578 11.83 10.93 6.01
C GLN A 578 10.76 10.60 7.04
N THR A 579 9.94 9.59 6.71
CA THR A 579 8.82 9.15 7.55
C THR A 579 9.17 7.91 8.35
N GLY A 580 10.18 7.13 7.92
CA GLY A 580 10.59 5.87 8.54
C GLY A 580 10.89 5.99 10.04
N ASP A 581 10.61 4.90 10.75
CA ASP A 581 10.93 4.74 12.17
C ASP A 581 12.32 4.12 12.30
N PHE A 582 13.34 4.97 12.33
CA PHE A 582 14.74 4.57 12.46
C PHE A 582 15.50 5.53 13.39
N ASP A 583 16.58 5.05 14.01
CA ASP A 583 17.42 5.88 14.86
C ASP A 583 18.10 6.99 14.04
N ARG A 584 17.62 8.23 14.23
CA ARG A 584 18.13 9.41 13.53
C ARG A 584 19.53 9.84 13.98
N SER A 585 20.08 9.23 15.03
CA SER A 585 21.47 9.44 15.45
C SER A 585 22.47 8.65 14.60
N LEU A 586 22.03 7.57 13.96
CA LEU A 586 22.87 6.73 13.11
C LEU A 586 23.03 7.35 11.72
N SER A 587 24.23 7.25 11.16
CA SER A 587 24.46 7.64 9.76
C SER A 587 23.75 6.65 8.82
N LEU A 588 23.50 7.06 7.57
CA LEU A 588 22.97 6.14 6.55
C LEU A 588 23.86 4.90 6.42
N ARG A 589 25.18 5.08 6.48
CA ARG A 589 26.15 3.99 6.45
C ARG A 589 25.92 3.00 7.60
N ASP A 590 25.75 3.48 8.83
CA ASP A 590 25.58 2.60 9.99
C ASP A 590 24.27 1.82 9.88
N ARG A 591 23.17 2.47 9.48
CA ARG A 591 21.87 1.82 9.23
C ARG A 591 21.91 0.75 8.13
N LEU A 592 22.71 0.96 7.09
CA LEU A 592 22.88 -0.02 6.00
C LEU A 592 23.69 -1.26 6.44
N VAL A 593 24.46 -1.16 7.53
CA VAL A 593 25.26 -2.26 8.09
C VAL A 593 24.48 -3.04 9.14
N GLU A 594 23.55 -2.41 9.86
CA GLU A 594 22.73 -3.08 10.87
C GLU A 594 21.87 -4.21 10.28
N ARG A 595 21.69 -5.27 11.06
CA ARG A 595 20.83 -6.42 10.74
C ARG A 595 20.05 -6.85 11.97
N THR A 596 18.82 -7.28 11.74
CA THR A 596 17.92 -7.81 12.78
C THR A 596 17.57 -9.27 12.47
N GLU A 597 17.17 -10.02 13.50
CA GLU A 597 16.75 -11.42 13.34
C GLU A 597 15.46 -11.51 12.51
N ASP A 598 14.54 -10.56 12.70
CA ASP A 598 13.30 -10.45 11.93
C ASP A 598 13.58 -10.32 10.42
N GLU A 599 14.56 -9.50 10.03
CA GLU A 599 14.97 -9.36 8.63
C GLU A 599 15.44 -10.68 8.02
N PHE A 600 16.22 -11.47 8.77
CA PHE A 600 16.73 -12.75 8.30
C PHE A 600 15.69 -13.88 8.33
N SER A 601 14.62 -13.73 9.13
CA SER A 601 13.56 -14.72 9.25
C SER A 601 12.76 -14.88 7.96
N GLU A 602 12.67 -13.82 7.15
CA GLU A 602 11.96 -13.78 5.87
C GLU A 602 12.80 -14.27 4.68
N LEU A 603 14.13 -14.36 4.82
CA LEU A 603 15.01 -14.81 3.75
C LEU A 603 15.08 -16.34 3.65
N THR A 604 15.20 -16.86 2.44
CA THR A 604 15.62 -18.25 2.23
C THR A 604 17.11 -18.41 2.52
N ASP A 605 17.57 -19.64 2.74
CA ASP A 605 18.99 -19.89 3.06
C ASP A 605 19.93 -19.53 1.90
N ASP A 606 19.45 -19.61 0.66
CA ASP A 606 20.22 -19.18 -0.51
C ASP A 606 20.25 -17.64 -0.63
N GLU A 607 19.18 -16.94 -0.22
CA GLU A 607 19.17 -15.47 -0.11
C GLU A 607 20.10 -14.97 1.00
N LYS A 608 20.18 -15.67 2.14
CA LYS A 608 21.13 -15.35 3.22
C LYS A 608 22.58 -15.43 2.73
N LYS A 609 22.93 -16.47 1.96
CA LYS A 609 24.28 -16.59 1.36
C LYS A 609 24.54 -15.49 0.33
N PHE A 610 23.52 -15.11 -0.44
CA PHE A 610 23.61 -14.00 -1.39
C PHE A 610 23.81 -12.65 -0.67
N GLU A 611 23.08 -12.39 0.40
CA GLU A 611 23.28 -11.21 1.26
C GLU A 611 24.70 -11.18 1.84
N GLU A 612 25.18 -12.31 2.35
CA GLU A 612 26.52 -12.43 2.91
C GLU A 612 27.59 -12.14 1.86
N PHE A 613 27.42 -12.67 0.65
CA PHE A 613 28.27 -12.38 -0.50
C PHE A 613 28.29 -10.90 -0.85
N ALA A 614 27.11 -10.29 -1.03
CA ALA A 614 26.99 -8.89 -1.43
C ALA A 614 27.58 -7.96 -0.37
N ARG A 615 27.32 -8.24 0.91
CA ARG A 615 27.88 -7.48 2.03
C ARG A 615 29.39 -7.61 2.10
N ALA A 616 29.93 -8.83 2.02
CA ALA A 616 31.37 -9.07 2.06
C ALA A 616 32.10 -8.44 0.84
N LEU A 617 31.46 -8.45 -0.33
CA LEU A 617 31.96 -7.80 -1.54
C LEU A 617 32.04 -6.28 -1.33
N ALA A 618 30.94 -5.67 -0.87
CA ALA A 618 30.89 -4.25 -0.59
C ALA A 618 31.92 -3.85 0.47
N ASP A 619 32.02 -4.58 1.59
CA ASP A 619 33.00 -4.28 2.65
C ASP A 619 34.45 -4.39 2.16
N TRP A 620 34.74 -5.38 1.30
CA TRP A 620 36.07 -5.53 0.71
C TRP A 620 36.41 -4.39 -0.24
N LEU A 621 35.47 -3.96 -1.09
CA LEU A 621 35.74 -2.98 -2.15
C LEU A 621 35.72 -1.53 -1.66
N GLU A 622 35.03 -1.26 -0.56
CA GLU A 622 34.77 0.08 -0.06
C GLU A 622 36.00 0.98 0.12
N PRO A 623 37.14 0.54 0.71
CA PRO A 623 38.32 1.40 0.85
C PRO A 623 38.87 1.87 -0.50
N TYR A 624 38.77 1.02 -1.53
CA TYR A 624 39.24 1.33 -2.88
C TYR A 624 38.28 2.25 -3.62
N HIS A 625 36.97 2.09 -3.43
CA HIS A 625 35.96 3.03 -3.94
C HIS A 625 36.14 4.42 -3.34
N ASN A 626 36.27 4.50 -2.00
CA ASN A 626 36.49 5.76 -1.30
C ASN A 626 37.77 6.46 -1.79
N HIS A 627 38.86 5.71 -2.01
CA HIS A 627 40.09 6.27 -2.54
C HIS A 627 39.96 6.70 -4.01
N ALA A 628 39.27 5.92 -4.86
CA ALA A 628 39.16 6.17 -6.29
C ALA A 628 38.08 7.21 -6.67
N ARG A 629 37.15 7.53 -5.75
CA ARG A 629 36.07 8.48 -6.01
C ARG A 629 36.64 9.89 -6.33
N PRO A 630 36.12 10.57 -7.36
CA PRO A 630 36.48 11.95 -7.63
C PRO A 630 36.03 12.89 -6.49
N PRO A 631 36.75 13.99 -6.22
CA PRO A 631 36.31 14.99 -5.25
C PRO A 631 34.95 15.61 -5.65
N PRO A 632 34.06 15.93 -4.69
CA PRO A 632 32.74 16.53 -4.97
C PRO A 632 32.77 17.77 -5.87
N SER A 633 33.80 18.61 -5.75
CA SER A 633 33.97 19.80 -6.57
C SER A 633 34.12 19.47 -8.06
N VAL A 634 34.78 18.36 -8.40
CA VAL A 634 34.96 17.89 -9.78
C VAL A 634 33.65 17.33 -10.32
N VAL A 635 32.93 16.54 -9.52
CA VAL A 635 31.64 15.95 -9.90
C VAL A 635 30.60 17.05 -10.16
N LEU A 636 30.51 18.04 -9.27
CA LEU A 636 29.60 19.18 -9.40
C LEU A 636 29.92 20.06 -10.62
N ALA A 637 31.21 20.28 -10.91
CA ALA A 637 31.62 21.04 -12.09
C ALA A 637 31.25 20.32 -13.40
N GLU A 638 31.42 18.99 -13.45
CA GLU A 638 31.02 18.20 -14.61
C GLU A 638 29.49 18.13 -14.74
N ALA A 639 28.75 17.96 -13.64
CA ALA A 639 27.29 18.02 -13.64
C ALA A 639 26.76 19.39 -14.13
N ALA A 640 27.38 20.49 -13.70
CA ALA A 640 27.07 21.83 -14.18
C ALA A 640 27.31 22.00 -15.68
N LYS A 641 28.45 21.50 -16.17
CA LYS A 641 28.80 21.53 -17.59
C LYS A 641 27.85 20.68 -18.43
N GLN A 642 27.52 19.47 -17.99
CA GLN A 642 26.57 18.60 -18.69
C GLN A 642 25.17 19.18 -18.72
N THR A 643 24.71 19.80 -17.63
CA THR A 643 23.42 20.48 -17.59
C THR A 643 23.41 21.68 -18.52
N GLN A 644 24.49 22.46 -18.58
CA GLN A 644 24.61 23.57 -19.53
C GLN A 644 24.61 23.09 -20.98
N LEU A 645 25.24 21.95 -21.28
CA LEU A 645 25.23 21.33 -22.60
C LEU A 645 23.84 20.80 -22.97
N LYS A 646 23.12 20.17 -22.02
CA LYS A 646 21.78 19.59 -22.25
C LYS A 646 20.67 20.63 -22.32
N THR A 647 20.73 21.66 -21.47
CA THR A 647 19.63 22.64 -21.27
C THR A 647 19.92 24.02 -21.85
N GLY A 648 21.17 24.32 -22.24
CA GLY A 648 21.58 25.65 -22.70
C GLY A 648 21.73 26.69 -21.58
N HIS A 649 21.44 26.34 -20.32
CA HIS A 649 21.49 27.25 -19.17
C HIS A 649 22.40 26.70 -18.05
N PRO A 650 23.12 27.57 -17.32
CA PRO A 650 23.94 27.14 -16.19
C PRO A 650 23.06 26.69 -15.02
N LEU A 651 23.53 25.67 -14.28
CA LEU A 651 22.90 25.18 -13.05
C LEU A 651 22.81 26.33 -12.02
N LYS A 652 21.59 26.69 -11.60
CA LYS A 652 21.36 27.79 -10.66
C LYS A 652 21.66 27.36 -9.22
N GLY A 653 22.31 28.22 -8.45
CA GLY A 653 22.48 28.05 -7.00
C GLY A 653 23.72 27.27 -6.55
N ILE A 654 24.59 26.84 -7.47
CA ILE A 654 25.85 26.15 -7.16
C ILE A 654 27.02 27.07 -7.52
N GLU A 655 27.76 27.56 -6.52
CA GLU A 655 29.05 28.23 -6.74
C GLU A 655 30.08 27.18 -7.17
N ILE A 656 30.43 27.19 -8.46
CA ILE A 656 31.50 26.35 -9.00
C ILE A 656 32.83 27.05 -8.68
N PRO A 657 33.73 26.44 -7.88
CA PRO A 657 35.05 27.02 -7.67
C PRO A 657 35.78 27.18 -9.01
N PRO A 658 36.56 28.24 -9.23
CA PRO A 658 37.28 28.41 -10.48
C PRO A 658 38.22 27.22 -10.70
N SER A 659 38.02 26.50 -11.81
CA SER A 659 38.95 25.47 -12.26
C SER A 659 40.21 26.17 -12.75
N ASN A 660 41.19 26.34 -11.87
CA ASN A 660 42.56 26.51 -12.34
C ASN A 660 42.94 25.20 -13.01
N GLY A 661 43.27 25.27 -14.30
CA GLY A 661 43.69 24.15 -15.14
C GLY A 661 45.03 23.55 -14.73
N GLU A 662 45.17 23.10 -13.48
CA GLU A 662 46.22 22.19 -13.08
C GLU A 662 45.75 20.77 -13.36
N ASN A 663 46.32 20.20 -14.42
CA ASN A 663 46.38 18.76 -14.67
C ASN A 663 46.55 18.00 -13.35
N ALA A 664 45.65 17.04 -13.09
CA ALA A 664 45.87 15.84 -12.29
C ALA A 664 47.15 15.88 -11.42
N SER A 665 47.14 16.70 -10.37
CA SER A 665 48.22 16.71 -9.40
C SER A 665 48.11 15.40 -8.61
N LYS A 666 49.25 14.73 -8.44
CA LYS A 666 49.41 13.48 -7.71
C LYS A 666 48.54 13.51 -6.44
N LYS A 667 47.58 12.58 -6.31
CA LYS A 667 47.00 12.28 -4.98
C LYS A 667 48.18 11.85 -4.09
N ASP A 668 48.57 12.70 -3.15
CA ASP A 668 49.61 12.43 -2.14
C ASP A 668 49.15 11.42 -1.09
N GLU A 669 47.86 11.02 -1.12
CA GLU A 669 47.33 9.89 -0.37
C GLU A 669 47.89 8.56 -0.90
N LYS A 670 48.47 7.78 0.00
CA LYS A 670 48.88 6.41 -0.32
C LYS A 670 47.64 5.57 -0.67
N PRO A 671 47.67 4.78 -1.74
CA PRO A 671 46.56 3.88 -2.05
C PRO A 671 46.37 2.89 -0.89
N PRO A 672 45.13 2.47 -0.60
CA PRO A 672 44.86 1.44 0.38
C PRO A 672 45.62 0.16 0.05
N ALA A 673 46.08 -0.56 1.07
CA ALA A 673 46.79 -1.82 0.88
C ALA A 673 45.84 -2.84 0.24
N VAL A 674 46.26 -3.42 -0.88
CA VAL A 674 45.46 -4.42 -1.60
C VAL A 674 45.44 -5.72 -0.80
N THR A 675 44.25 -6.14 -0.38
CA THR A 675 43.98 -7.43 0.25
C THR A 675 43.36 -8.39 -0.76
N GLU A 676 43.57 -9.69 -0.54
CA GLU A 676 42.86 -10.74 -1.29
C GLU A 676 41.34 -10.65 -1.05
N ALA A 677 40.56 -11.19 -1.99
CA ALA A 677 39.12 -11.27 -1.85
C ALA A 677 38.76 -12.18 -0.66
N PRO A 678 37.78 -11.78 0.19
CA PRO A 678 37.28 -12.65 1.25
C PRO A 678 36.84 -14.01 0.72
N GLU A 679 37.00 -15.07 1.52
CA GLU A 679 36.66 -16.44 1.09
C GLU A 679 35.19 -16.56 0.65
N VAL A 680 34.28 -15.90 1.35
CA VAL A 680 32.85 -15.83 1.01
C VAL A 680 32.64 -15.27 -0.40
N VAL A 681 33.42 -14.27 -0.81
CA VAL A 681 33.36 -13.66 -2.14
C VAL A 681 34.02 -14.55 -3.18
N ALA A 682 35.22 -15.06 -2.87
CA ALA A 682 36.02 -15.85 -3.79
C ALA A 682 35.38 -17.21 -4.15
N LYS A 683 34.68 -17.84 -3.18
CA LYS A 683 34.10 -19.18 -3.32
C LYS A 683 32.57 -19.18 -3.51
N TYR A 684 31.92 -18.02 -3.60
CA TYR A 684 30.47 -17.95 -3.72
C TYR A 684 29.93 -18.77 -4.90
N PHE A 685 30.48 -18.57 -6.10
CA PHE A 685 30.02 -19.27 -7.30
C PHE A 685 30.33 -20.77 -7.27
N GLU A 686 31.39 -21.20 -6.58
CA GLU A 686 31.64 -22.62 -6.31
C GLU A 686 30.52 -23.20 -5.42
N GLY A 687 30.14 -22.49 -4.36
CA GLY A 687 29.01 -22.86 -3.50
C GLY A 687 27.67 -22.91 -4.25
N VAL A 688 27.42 -21.95 -5.14
CA VAL A 688 26.24 -21.96 -6.04
C VAL A 688 26.24 -23.20 -6.93
N LYS A 689 27.38 -23.58 -7.50
CA LYS A 689 27.51 -24.79 -8.32
C LYS A 689 27.18 -26.06 -7.50
N GLN A 690 27.69 -26.17 -6.28
CA GLN A 690 27.38 -27.29 -5.39
C GLN A 690 25.88 -27.35 -5.06
N ARG A 691 25.26 -26.20 -4.76
CA ARG A 691 23.82 -26.12 -4.51
C ARG A 691 23.00 -26.50 -5.74
N LEU A 692 23.40 -26.05 -6.93
CA LEU A 692 22.78 -26.43 -8.20
C LEU A 692 22.78 -27.96 -8.40
N GLU A 693 23.91 -28.62 -8.14
CA GLU A 693 24.03 -30.09 -8.26
C GLU A 693 23.14 -30.86 -7.27
N VAL A 694 22.83 -30.27 -6.11
CA VAL A 694 21.87 -30.83 -5.14
C VAL A 694 20.45 -30.68 -5.67
N VAL A 695 20.05 -29.47 -6.08
CA VAL A 695 18.70 -29.19 -6.55
C VAL A 695 18.35 -29.96 -7.83
N LEU A 696 19.31 -30.13 -8.74
CA LEU A 696 19.12 -30.93 -9.96
C LEU A 696 18.81 -32.41 -9.66
N LYS A 697 19.19 -32.93 -8.49
CA LYS A 697 18.85 -34.30 -8.06
C LYS A 697 17.50 -34.40 -7.37
N GLU A 698 17.09 -33.35 -6.66
CA GLU A 698 15.83 -33.30 -5.92
C GLU A 698 14.63 -32.99 -6.83
N GLU A 699 14.88 -32.37 -8.00
CA GLU A 699 13.91 -31.94 -9.02
C GLU A 699 12.87 -30.84 -8.64
N PRO A 700 12.96 -30.03 -7.56
CA PRO A 700 12.06 -28.91 -7.39
C PRO A 700 12.43 -27.78 -8.36
N LEU A 701 11.59 -27.57 -9.37
CA LEU A 701 11.79 -26.53 -10.38
C LEU A 701 11.92 -25.13 -9.76
N VAL A 702 11.22 -24.87 -8.66
CA VAL A 702 11.22 -23.57 -7.98
C VAL A 702 12.58 -23.27 -7.38
N ASP A 703 13.19 -24.19 -6.62
CA ASP A 703 14.56 -24.06 -6.11
C ASP A 703 15.58 -23.87 -7.23
N LEU A 704 15.42 -24.59 -8.36
CA LEU A 704 16.36 -24.50 -9.47
C LEU A 704 16.37 -23.09 -10.06
N LEU A 705 15.18 -22.51 -10.24
CA LEU A 705 15.02 -21.13 -10.69
C LEU A 705 15.52 -20.13 -9.65
N HIS A 706 15.31 -20.39 -8.36
CA HIS A 706 15.78 -19.55 -7.27
C HIS A 706 17.31 -19.46 -7.24
N VAL A 707 18.00 -20.61 -7.25
CA VAL A 707 19.47 -20.68 -7.29
C VAL A 707 20.02 -20.01 -8.56
N ALA A 708 19.39 -20.25 -9.72
CA ALA A 708 19.82 -19.65 -10.99
C ALA A 708 19.70 -18.12 -11.01
N THR A 709 18.59 -17.59 -10.47
CA THR A 709 18.33 -16.14 -10.45
C THR A 709 19.21 -15.43 -9.43
N LEU A 710 19.47 -16.00 -8.26
CA LEU A 710 20.44 -15.45 -7.29
C LEU A 710 21.87 -15.47 -7.82
N ALA A 711 22.28 -16.53 -8.53
CA ALA A 711 23.59 -16.58 -9.19
C ALA A 711 23.75 -15.47 -10.23
N GLN A 712 22.71 -15.23 -11.03
CA GLN A 712 22.68 -14.14 -12.01
C GLN A 712 22.78 -12.77 -11.30
N GLU A 713 22.01 -12.58 -10.23
CA GLU A 713 21.99 -11.34 -9.45
C GLU A 713 23.37 -11.06 -8.82
N ALA A 714 24.02 -12.06 -8.23
CA ALA A 714 25.36 -11.94 -7.67
C ALA A 714 26.39 -11.49 -8.72
N PHE A 715 26.30 -12.01 -9.94
CA PHE A 715 27.18 -11.61 -11.04
C PHE A 715 26.90 -10.18 -11.53
N LEU A 716 25.64 -9.76 -11.55
CA LEU A 716 25.25 -8.38 -11.87
C LEU A 716 25.77 -7.41 -10.81
N LEU A 717 25.58 -7.70 -9.52
CA LEU A 717 26.14 -6.90 -8.41
C LEU A 717 27.66 -6.81 -8.47
N PHE A 718 28.34 -7.96 -8.68
CA PHE A 718 29.78 -7.96 -8.89
C PHE A 718 30.20 -7.08 -10.07
N THR A 719 29.42 -7.09 -11.16
CA THR A 719 29.67 -6.23 -12.32
C THR A 719 29.45 -4.76 -12.00
N VAL A 720 28.40 -4.41 -11.25
CA VAL A 720 28.12 -3.05 -10.80
C VAL A 720 29.28 -2.52 -9.93
N GLU A 721 29.63 -3.23 -8.86
CA GLU A 721 30.67 -2.77 -7.93
C GLU A 721 32.05 -2.68 -8.59
N THR A 722 32.36 -3.58 -9.52
CA THR A 722 33.65 -3.52 -10.24
C THR A 722 33.68 -2.54 -11.41
N THR A 723 32.57 -1.88 -11.77
CA THR A 723 32.47 -1.03 -12.98
C THR A 723 33.43 0.16 -12.93
N ARG A 724 33.59 0.81 -11.78
CA ARG A 724 34.54 1.93 -11.58
C ARG A 724 35.97 1.57 -12.00
N PHE A 725 36.35 0.32 -11.76
CA PHE A 725 37.71 -0.18 -12.01
C PHE A 725 37.91 -0.74 -13.42
N LYS A 726 36.89 -0.73 -14.29
CA LYS A 726 37.05 -1.11 -15.71
C LYS A 726 37.87 -0.09 -16.50
N SER A 727 37.86 1.19 -16.09
CA SER A 727 38.62 2.25 -16.78
C SER A 727 40.12 2.14 -16.47
N ALA A 728 40.92 1.84 -17.50
CA ALA A 728 42.38 1.76 -17.38
C ALA A 728 42.99 3.07 -16.85
N SER A 729 42.37 4.22 -17.16
CA SER A 729 42.78 5.53 -16.63
C SER A 729 42.58 5.61 -15.12
N VAL A 730 41.41 5.20 -14.61
CA VAL A 730 41.10 5.21 -13.18
C VAL A 730 42.06 4.28 -12.42
N VAL A 731 42.30 3.08 -12.95
CA VAL A 731 43.21 2.09 -12.33
C VAL A 731 44.64 2.61 -12.28
N LYS A 732 45.12 3.21 -13.36
CA LYS A 732 46.50 3.73 -13.44
C LYS A 732 46.71 4.93 -12.53
N ILE A 733 45.75 5.87 -12.48
CA ILE A 733 45.83 7.08 -11.66
C ILE A 733 45.84 6.72 -10.17
N ASN A 734 45.00 5.77 -9.75
CA ASN A 734 44.85 5.37 -8.35
C ASN A 734 45.74 4.17 -7.94
N LYS A 735 46.59 3.67 -8.84
CA LYS A 735 47.51 2.53 -8.62
C LYS A 735 46.82 1.24 -8.15
N LEU A 736 45.62 0.95 -8.66
CA LEU A 736 44.78 -0.19 -8.24
C LEU A 736 44.97 -1.45 -9.10
N GLY A 737 46.08 -1.60 -9.82
CA GLY A 737 46.31 -2.72 -10.74
C GLY A 737 46.30 -4.09 -10.06
N ALA A 738 46.84 -4.19 -8.84
CA ALA A 738 46.84 -5.42 -8.05
C ALA A 738 45.42 -5.80 -7.56
N LEU A 739 44.56 -4.81 -7.29
CA LEU A 739 43.16 -5.08 -6.93
C LEU A 739 42.41 -5.69 -8.13
N VAL A 740 42.54 -5.09 -9.31
CA VAL A 740 41.88 -5.58 -10.53
C VAL A 740 42.31 -7.01 -10.89
N ALA A 741 43.53 -7.41 -10.56
CA ALA A 741 44.00 -8.79 -10.73
C ALA A 741 43.18 -9.81 -9.93
N ASN A 742 42.62 -9.43 -8.77
CA ASN A 742 41.75 -10.29 -7.96
C ASN A 742 40.36 -10.49 -8.57
N PHE A 743 39.89 -9.59 -9.45
CA PHE A 743 38.55 -9.69 -10.04
C PHE A 743 38.46 -10.75 -11.13
N LYS A 744 39.58 -11.00 -11.83
CA LYS A 744 39.65 -11.93 -12.95
C LYS A 744 39.23 -13.36 -12.58
N PRO A 745 39.84 -14.02 -11.56
CA PRO A 745 39.44 -15.38 -11.20
C PRO A 745 37.97 -15.49 -10.77
N ILE A 746 37.47 -14.51 -10.03
CA ILE A 746 36.06 -14.47 -9.60
C ILE A 746 35.12 -14.36 -10.81
N ARG A 747 35.44 -13.48 -11.78
CA ARG A 747 34.66 -13.30 -13.00
C ARG A 747 34.67 -14.56 -13.87
N GLU A 748 35.84 -15.19 -14.04
CA GLU A 748 35.98 -16.42 -14.83
C GLU A 748 35.15 -17.57 -14.22
N GLU A 749 35.18 -17.72 -12.90
CA GLU A 749 34.37 -18.73 -12.21
C GLU A 749 32.87 -18.42 -12.31
N ALA A 750 32.45 -17.18 -12.07
CA ALA A 750 31.06 -16.76 -12.21
C ALA A 750 30.51 -17.03 -13.61
N VAL A 751 31.27 -16.68 -14.65
CA VAL A 751 30.93 -16.93 -16.05
C VAL A 751 30.84 -18.42 -16.35
N SER A 752 31.76 -19.23 -15.82
CA SER A 752 31.75 -20.69 -15.94
C SER A 752 30.48 -21.29 -15.34
N VAL A 753 30.17 -20.92 -14.09
CA VAL A 753 29.00 -21.42 -13.36
C VAL A 753 27.70 -20.97 -14.01
N LEU A 754 27.58 -19.71 -14.44
CA LEU A 754 26.39 -19.23 -15.13
C LEU A 754 26.15 -19.90 -16.49
N LYS A 755 27.22 -20.21 -17.25
CA LYS A 755 27.09 -21.00 -18.49
C LYS A 755 26.61 -22.42 -18.19
N HIS A 756 27.10 -23.02 -17.11
CA HIS A 756 26.64 -24.33 -16.66
C HIS A 756 25.15 -24.29 -16.27
N ILE A 757 24.74 -23.32 -15.45
CA ILE A 757 23.33 -23.10 -15.08
C ILE A 757 22.46 -22.93 -16.33
N ALA A 758 22.86 -22.08 -17.28
CA ALA A 758 22.08 -21.85 -18.50
C ALA A 758 21.92 -23.13 -19.33
N ALA A 759 22.97 -23.96 -19.42
CA ALA A 759 22.92 -25.24 -20.13
C ALA A 759 21.99 -26.24 -19.42
N GLU A 760 22.07 -26.36 -18.10
CA GLU A 760 21.22 -27.25 -17.32
C GLU A 760 19.74 -26.84 -17.38
N LEU A 761 19.44 -25.54 -17.25
CA LEU A 761 18.08 -25.01 -17.44
C LEU A 761 17.55 -25.32 -18.85
N LEU A 762 18.39 -25.22 -19.89
CA LEU A 762 17.96 -25.56 -21.25
C LEU A 762 17.67 -27.07 -21.39
N THR A 763 18.47 -27.92 -20.74
CA THR A 763 18.21 -29.37 -20.67
C THR A 763 16.87 -29.64 -19.99
N VAL A 764 16.60 -29.01 -18.83
CA VAL A 764 15.32 -29.13 -18.10
C VAL A 764 14.15 -28.64 -18.95
N ALA A 765 14.28 -27.48 -19.61
CA ALA A 765 13.23 -26.94 -20.49
C ALA A 765 12.92 -27.86 -21.69
N ASN A 766 13.92 -28.57 -22.20
CA ASN A 766 13.76 -29.53 -23.29
C ASN A 766 13.17 -30.87 -22.80
N ALA A 767 13.45 -31.27 -21.56
CA ALA A 767 12.87 -32.44 -20.92
C ALA A 767 11.36 -32.27 -20.64
N GLN A 768 10.91 -31.05 -20.31
CA GLN A 768 9.50 -30.67 -20.12
C GLN A 768 8.72 -30.65 -21.45
N GLY A 769 8.51 -31.84 -22.02
CA GLY A 769 7.89 -32.05 -23.32
C GLY A 769 6.41 -32.49 -23.27
N PRO A 770 5.78 -32.68 -24.45
CA PRO A 770 4.37 -33.09 -24.56
C PRO A 770 4.02 -34.45 -23.95
N VAL A 771 5.03 -35.25 -23.57
CA VAL A 771 4.90 -36.61 -23.02
C VAL A 771 4.65 -36.55 -21.51
N GLU A 772 5.40 -35.71 -20.80
CA GLU A 772 5.27 -35.50 -19.35
C GLU A 772 3.95 -34.77 -19.01
N GLY A 773 3.57 -33.79 -19.83
CA GLY A 773 2.25 -33.14 -19.76
C GLY A 773 1.09 -34.10 -20.00
N ARG A 774 1.27 -35.12 -20.86
CA ARG A 774 0.27 -36.18 -21.10
C ARG A 774 0.18 -37.18 -19.96
N GLN A 775 1.31 -37.55 -19.33
CA GLN A 775 1.32 -38.42 -18.15
C GLN A 775 0.70 -37.72 -16.93
N SER A 776 1.09 -36.46 -16.67
CA SER A 776 0.50 -35.66 -15.59
C SER A 776 -0.99 -35.43 -15.81
N ALA A 777 -1.43 -35.12 -17.04
CA ALA A 777 -2.85 -34.98 -17.38
C ALA A 777 -3.62 -36.31 -17.24
N ALA A 778 -3.01 -37.44 -17.61
CA ALA A 778 -3.62 -38.76 -17.44
C ALA A 778 -3.79 -39.12 -15.96
N ASN A 779 -2.81 -38.80 -15.12
CA ASN A 779 -2.87 -39.03 -13.68
C ASN A 779 -3.93 -38.13 -13.01
N VAL A 780 -4.02 -36.84 -13.40
CA VAL A 780 -5.05 -35.93 -12.89
C VAL A 780 -6.45 -36.29 -13.41
N SER A 781 -6.57 -36.69 -14.68
CA SER A 781 -7.84 -37.16 -15.24
C SER A 781 -8.30 -38.47 -14.57
N ALA A 782 -7.37 -39.30 -14.10
CA ALA A 782 -7.68 -40.51 -13.34
C ALA A 782 -8.15 -40.21 -11.90
N SER A 783 -7.73 -39.08 -11.31
CA SER A 783 -8.16 -38.66 -9.97
C SER A 783 -9.40 -37.77 -9.96
N VAL A 784 -9.79 -37.17 -11.10
CA VAL A 784 -11.00 -36.36 -11.25
C VAL A 784 -12.16 -37.22 -11.78
N SER A 785 -13.08 -37.64 -10.90
CA SER A 785 -14.23 -38.50 -11.22
C SER A 785 -15.46 -37.79 -11.82
N SER A 786 -15.28 -36.60 -12.42
CA SER A 786 -16.38 -35.77 -12.91
C SER A 786 -16.68 -36.01 -14.40
N THR A 787 -17.94 -36.30 -14.73
CA THR A 787 -18.42 -36.40 -16.13
C THR A 787 -18.55 -35.03 -16.81
N GLN A 788 -18.37 -33.93 -16.08
CA GLN A 788 -18.48 -32.55 -16.59
C GLN A 788 -17.12 -31.95 -16.98
N ILE A 789 -16.01 -32.53 -16.52
CA ILE A 789 -14.67 -32.10 -16.91
C ILE A 789 -14.16 -33.11 -17.94
N GLU A 790 -14.30 -32.74 -19.22
CA GLU A 790 -13.82 -33.58 -20.31
C GLU A 790 -12.30 -33.76 -20.21
N ALA A 791 -11.82 -34.98 -20.49
CA ALA A 791 -10.38 -35.27 -20.49
C ALA A 791 -9.60 -34.33 -21.42
N ASP A 792 -10.23 -33.85 -22.50
CA ASP A 792 -9.67 -32.87 -23.42
C ASP A 792 -9.43 -31.50 -22.77
N PHE A 793 -10.30 -31.07 -21.84
CA PHE A 793 -10.10 -29.85 -21.07
C PHE A 793 -8.90 -29.98 -20.12
N VAL A 794 -8.80 -31.08 -19.37
CA VAL A 794 -7.67 -31.36 -18.48
C VAL A 794 -6.35 -31.40 -19.26
N ASN A 795 -6.33 -32.13 -20.38
CA ASN A 795 -5.19 -32.16 -21.30
C ASN A 795 -4.81 -30.76 -21.80
N GLY A 796 -5.81 -29.93 -22.12
CA GLY A 796 -5.62 -28.55 -22.54
C GLY A 796 -4.96 -27.66 -21.47
N VAL A 797 -5.40 -27.77 -20.21
CA VAL A 797 -4.82 -27.04 -19.07
C VAL A 797 -3.41 -27.54 -18.76
N SER A 798 -3.19 -28.85 -18.66
CA SER A 798 -1.87 -29.43 -18.41
C SER A 798 -0.86 -29.04 -19.48
N LYS A 799 -1.27 -29.03 -20.76
CA LYS A 799 -0.43 -28.53 -21.85
C LYS A 799 -0.04 -27.08 -21.65
N LYS A 800 -0.98 -26.20 -21.30
CA LYS A 800 -0.69 -24.78 -21.03
C LYS A 800 0.30 -24.61 -19.87
N ILE A 801 0.17 -25.39 -18.80
CA ILE A 801 1.08 -25.34 -17.64
C ILE A 801 2.51 -25.75 -18.06
N VAL A 802 2.65 -26.87 -18.76
CA VAL A 802 3.96 -27.36 -19.24
C VAL A 802 4.58 -26.38 -20.23
N ASP A 803 3.81 -25.89 -21.20
CA ASP A 803 4.28 -24.89 -22.16
C ASP A 803 4.74 -23.59 -21.46
N SER A 804 4.05 -23.19 -20.38
CA SER A 804 4.40 -22.00 -19.59
C SER A 804 5.67 -22.22 -18.78
N ARG A 805 5.80 -23.37 -18.09
CA ARG A 805 7.02 -23.74 -17.36
C ARG A 805 8.23 -23.79 -18.29
N LYS A 806 8.10 -24.46 -19.44
CA LYS A 806 9.14 -24.48 -20.47
C LYS A 806 9.58 -23.08 -20.88
N LYS A 807 8.62 -22.19 -21.19
CA LYS A 807 8.93 -20.81 -21.59
C LYS A 807 9.67 -20.03 -20.50
N VAL A 808 9.29 -20.19 -19.23
CA VAL A 808 9.96 -19.54 -18.10
C VAL A 808 11.41 -20.03 -17.98
N VAL A 809 11.63 -21.35 -17.98
CA VAL A 809 12.95 -21.95 -17.83
C VAL A 809 13.86 -21.60 -19.02
N GLU A 810 13.34 -21.72 -20.24
CA GLU A 810 14.06 -21.35 -21.46
C GLU A 810 14.37 -19.84 -21.50
N GLY A 811 13.44 -19.00 -21.03
CA GLY A 811 13.62 -17.56 -20.90
C GLY A 811 14.77 -17.19 -19.97
N ILE A 812 14.81 -17.79 -18.77
CA ILE A 812 15.87 -17.57 -17.78
C ILE A 812 17.23 -18.07 -18.31
N SER A 813 17.27 -19.26 -18.91
CA SER A 813 18.49 -19.80 -19.55
C SER A 813 19.08 -18.83 -20.60
N LYS A 814 18.24 -18.32 -21.50
CA LYS A 814 18.63 -17.35 -22.52
C LYS A 814 19.04 -16.00 -21.93
N GLY A 815 18.33 -15.55 -20.88
CA GLY A 815 18.64 -14.33 -20.14
C GLY A 815 20.05 -14.38 -19.53
N ILE A 816 20.35 -15.44 -18.78
CA ILE A 816 21.68 -15.69 -18.20
C ILE A 816 22.75 -15.71 -19.29
N SER A 817 22.51 -16.42 -20.39
CA SER A 817 23.45 -16.49 -21.52
C SER A 817 23.74 -15.12 -22.13
N LYS A 818 22.72 -14.25 -22.25
CA LYS A 818 22.85 -12.88 -22.75
C LYS A 818 23.65 -12.01 -21.78
N ILE A 819 23.39 -12.10 -20.48
CA ILE A 819 24.12 -11.36 -19.44
C ILE A 819 25.60 -11.74 -19.45
N VAL A 820 25.90 -13.05 -19.48
CA VAL A 820 27.27 -13.55 -19.60
C VAL A 820 27.93 -13.01 -20.86
N SER A 821 27.26 -13.05 -22.01
CA SER A 821 27.83 -12.49 -23.25
C SER A 821 28.10 -10.98 -23.18
N THR A 822 27.37 -10.25 -22.33
CA THR A 822 27.46 -8.79 -22.24
C THR A 822 28.56 -8.35 -21.27
N TYR A 823 28.77 -9.12 -20.18
CA TYR A 823 29.61 -8.68 -19.05
C TYR A 823 30.76 -9.63 -18.67
N ALA A 824 30.94 -10.75 -19.39
CA ALA A 824 32.09 -11.66 -19.21
C ALA A 824 33.45 -10.99 -19.45
#